data_AF-A0A8S4G5U4-F1
#
_entry.id   AF-A0A8S4G5U4-F1
#
_cell.length_a   1.000
_cell.length_b   1.000
_cell.length_c   1.000
_cell.angle_alpha   90.00
_cell.angle_beta   90.00
_cell.angle_gamma   90.00
#
_symmetry.space_group_name_H-M   'P 1'
#
loop_
_entity.id
_entity.type
_entity.pdbx_description
1 polymer ?
#
loop_
_entity_poly.entity_id
_entity_poly.type
_entity_poly.pdbx_seq_one_letter_code
_entity_poly.pdbx_strand_id
1 'polypeptide(L)'
;MGRTIKMLQKKMRYLLTQQKSYKKRLSVAKEVIKSTSFDSLTKKMTKTAKTFVEMQMTQASKQMRGRRFTLEQKILALSVYKSSPKAYRVLSQICILPKRKTLQCLLQKITLTPGINKKMFDHLSKRVKKMPDNHKYCAIIFDEMAISPHLDLAEGKIVGFVDDGEKREPVIADHVLVFMVRGVIKKFKQPVHYSFCAGTTKTQNIKNMLKKVIEEVQACGLEVVATVCDQGATNMAAINALKTEARAKNLRAEKEQINDSCFEIGGKTIVPLYDPPHLIKGVRNNFLTKDLVYTMDNKKCVAKWQHIIDLYLRSPGYRGVRLIPKLTEHHVMPQLIPKMRVKYSTQVFSHTVGVALGFMAESGKLPLCAKETADILILFDDLFDSVNGSYSKVQSGKIYRSAVTPKSRHHQLWRDSIPVLKSMKYINKDGKTAVVPSLSSWVKTIEGFQLLCRHMFQLGQTSLLLRHFNQDPIENFFGAIRAHGLSNIMPTAAAFQAAYKTLMVNNMSSAHSVGANCERDKNKCLQNLKNMIEEEKEEKQKEHELTMEDLNIRRNDILTSNSPQDVERRAAVGYCSGWLHRSSRRYQVDVEVDRLMAIEEKQGVAELLTAWANALKPKGDLAAAARDGVNILIEIAQQLSRNTKLRASRPITIVTSYGSRCCCAVVDDVMIYCDDVMPELSSRSGHPAPTSQRRSSRRNQVDVEVDRVMAIEEKQVEA
;
A
#
# COMPACT_ATOMS: atom_id res chain seq x y z
N MET A 1 -3.04 -23.36 62.06
CA MET A 1 -1.87 -22.55 61.61
C MET A 1 -0.73 -23.37 60.98
N GLY A 2 -0.22 -24.43 61.62
CA GLY A 2 0.96 -25.18 61.12
C GLY A 2 0.82 -25.87 59.76
N ARG A 3 -0.38 -26.36 59.38
CA ARG A 3 -0.62 -26.97 58.06
C ARG A 3 -0.52 -25.94 56.92
N THR A 4 -1.05 -24.75 57.11
CA THR A 4 -1.01 -23.65 56.14
C THR A 4 0.42 -23.15 55.90
N ILE A 5 1.22 -23.06 56.97
CA ILE A 5 2.64 -22.69 56.90
C ILE A 5 3.44 -23.73 56.10
N LYS A 6 3.24 -25.03 56.36
CA LYS A 6 3.89 -26.10 55.57
C LYS A 6 3.50 -26.07 54.10
N MET A 7 2.23 -25.78 53.79
CA MET A 7 1.74 -25.67 52.41
C MET A 7 2.36 -24.48 51.68
N LEU A 8 2.46 -23.32 52.33
CA LEU A 8 3.11 -22.13 51.78
C LEU A 8 4.62 -22.33 51.58
N GLN A 9 5.31 -22.98 52.52
CA GLN A 9 6.73 -23.33 52.36
C GLN A 9 6.97 -24.33 51.21
N LYS A 10 6.05 -25.27 50.98
CA LYS A 10 6.11 -26.19 49.83
C LYS A 10 5.89 -25.43 48.52
N LYS A 11 4.92 -24.51 48.47
CA LYS A 11 4.64 -23.65 47.31
C LYS A 11 5.79 -22.69 47.02
N MET A 12 6.43 -22.13 48.04
CA MET A 12 7.59 -21.24 47.90
C MET A 12 8.82 -22.00 47.36
N ARG A 13 9.09 -23.21 47.86
CA ARG A 13 10.14 -24.08 47.31
C ARG A 13 9.88 -24.44 45.84
N TYR A 14 8.63 -24.77 45.50
CA TYR A 14 8.24 -25.03 44.11
C TYR A 14 8.47 -23.82 43.19
N LEU A 15 8.08 -22.61 43.63
CA LEU A 15 8.26 -21.37 42.87
C LEU A 15 9.75 -21.01 42.70
N LEU A 16 10.60 -21.24 43.71
CA LEU A 16 12.05 -21.04 43.61
C LEU A 16 12.70 -22.00 42.62
N THR A 17 12.27 -23.27 42.58
CA THR A 17 12.73 -24.26 41.61
C THR A 17 12.31 -23.88 40.19
N GLN A 18 11.07 -23.40 40.00
CA GLN A 18 10.60 -22.86 38.73
C GLN A 18 11.43 -21.65 38.29
N GLN A 19 11.70 -20.69 39.18
CA GLN A 19 12.49 -19.50 38.88
C GLN A 19 13.94 -19.86 38.43
N LYS A 20 14.58 -20.83 39.10
CA LYS A 20 15.90 -21.33 38.70
C LYS A 20 15.87 -22.00 37.32
N SER A 21 14.85 -22.82 37.04
CA SER A 21 14.65 -23.45 35.74
C SER A 21 14.44 -22.41 34.62
N TYR A 22 13.62 -21.38 34.86
CA TYR A 22 13.41 -20.29 33.92
C TYR A 22 14.70 -19.50 33.67
N LYS A 23 15.48 -19.17 34.70
CA LYS A 23 16.79 -18.50 34.55
C LYS A 23 17.77 -19.34 33.71
N LYS A 24 17.82 -20.66 33.92
CA LYS A 24 18.68 -21.57 33.15
C LYS A 24 18.24 -21.67 31.69
N ARG A 25 16.94 -21.79 31.42
CA ARG A 25 16.40 -21.75 30.04
C ARG A 25 16.65 -20.40 29.36
N LEU A 26 16.60 -19.30 30.11
CA LEU A 26 16.89 -17.96 29.62
C LEU A 26 18.39 -17.78 29.29
N SER A 27 19.31 -18.36 30.07
CA SER A 27 20.74 -18.30 29.77
C SER A 27 21.09 -19.10 28.52
N VAL A 28 20.56 -20.32 28.39
CA VAL A 28 20.76 -21.16 27.19
C VAL A 28 20.17 -20.51 25.94
N ALA A 29 18.97 -19.89 26.04
CA ALA A 29 18.39 -19.14 24.92
C ALA A 29 19.21 -17.89 24.56
N LYS A 30 19.82 -17.22 25.55
CA LYS A 30 20.72 -16.07 25.33
C LYS A 30 22.04 -16.48 24.67
N GLU A 31 22.60 -17.65 25.00
CA GLU A 31 23.81 -18.20 24.36
C GLU A 31 23.58 -18.54 22.88
N VAL A 32 22.41 -19.10 22.53
CA VAL A 32 22.07 -19.44 21.14
C VAL A 32 21.80 -18.18 20.29
N ILE A 33 21.15 -17.16 20.86
CA ILE A 33 20.78 -15.92 20.15
C ILE A 33 21.98 -14.95 20.01
N LYS A 34 22.96 -15.00 20.91
CA LYS A 34 24.19 -14.18 20.88
C LYS A 34 25.44 -14.95 20.42
N SER A 35 25.29 -16.05 19.69
CA SER A 35 26.50 -16.67 19.11
C SER A 35 27.16 -15.68 18.16
N THR A 36 28.44 -15.39 18.39
CA THR A 36 29.29 -14.61 17.48
C THR A 36 29.23 -15.13 16.04
N SER A 37 28.94 -16.43 15.89
CA SER A 37 28.66 -17.11 14.63
C SER A 37 27.41 -16.60 13.90
N PHE A 38 26.29 -16.35 14.60
CA PHE A 38 25.06 -15.84 13.97
C PHE A 38 25.20 -14.40 13.51
N ASP A 39 25.83 -13.55 14.32
CA ASP A 39 26.09 -12.16 13.92
C ASP A 39 27.10 -12.07 12.78
N SER A 40 28.10 -12.97 12.73
CA SER A 40 29.00 -13.11 11.60
C SER A 40 28.26 -13.52 10.32
N LEU A 41 27.40 -14.55 10.38
CA LEU A 41 26.63 -15.06 9.25
C LEU A 41 25.61 -14.04 8.72
N THR A 42 25.00 -13.26 9.62
CA THR A 42 23.93 -12.30 9.27
C THR A 42 24.43 -10.88 9.01
N LYS A 43 25.74 -10.60 9.18
CA LYS A 43 26.32 -9.25 9.02
C LYS A 43 26.06 -8.62 7.66
N LYS A 44 26.00 -9.43 6.60
CA LYS A 44 25.75 -8.99 5.21
C LYS A 44 24.26 -8.97 4.83
N MET A 45 23.37 -9.45 5.70
CA MET A 45 21.94 -9.54 5.40
C MET A 45 21.23 -8.21 5.63
N THR A 46 20.14 -7.96 4.90
CA THR A 46 19.25 -6.84 5.20
C THR A 46 18.58 -7.05 6.55
N LYS A 47 18.20 -5.97 7.25
CA LYS A 47 17.47 -6.05 8.53
C LYS A 47 16.27 -7.00 8.44
N THR A 48 15.49 -6.90 7.37
CA THR A 48 14.31 -7.74 7.13
C THR A 48 14.66 -9.22 6.98
N ALA A 49 15.72 -9.53 6.23
CA ALA A 49 16.18 -10.90 6.06
C ALA A 49 16.75 -11.48 7.37
N LYS A 50 17.49 -10.68 8.15
CA LYS A 50 17.94 -11.04 9.49
C LYS A 50 16.75 -11.38 10.40
N THR A 51 15.73 -10.52 10.46
CA THR A 51 14.50 -10.77 11.24
C THR A 51 13.78 -12.05 10.80
N PHE A 52 13.75 -12.35 9.49
CA PHE A 52 13.17 -13.59 8.97
C PHE A 52 13.93 -14.83 9.45
N VAL A 53 15.26 -14.83 9.34
CA VAL A 53 16.11 -15.95 9.77
C VAL A 53 16.03 -16.14 11.29
N GLU A 54 16.12 -15.05 12.06
CA GLU A 54 15.94 -15.07 13.52
C GLU A 54 14.59 -15.70 13.90
N MET A 55 13.52 -15.39 13.16
CA MET A 55 12.21 -15.98 13.39
C MET A 55 12.21 -17.50 13.14
N GLN A 56 12.91 -17.99 12.11
CA GLN A 56 13.03 -19.43 11.87
C GLN A 56 13.78 -20.11 13.02
N MET A 57 14.97 -19.62 13.36
CA MET A 57 15.84 -20.23 14.37
C MET A 57 15.22 -20.23 15.77
N THR A 58 14.63 -19.11 16.19
CA THR A 58 14.08 -18.97 17.55
C THR A 58 12.77 -19.73 17.78
N GLN A 59 12.07 -20.11 16.71
CA GLN A 59 10.77 -20.78 16.78
C GLN A 59 10.81 -22.24 16.30
N ALA A 60 11.90 -22.69 15.66
CA ALA A 60 12.06 -24.06 15.16
C ALA A 60 11.97 -25.10 16.28
N SER A 61 12.59 -24.83 17.43
CA SER A 61 12.57 -25.74 18.58
C SER A 61 11.24 -25.78 19.34
N LYS A 62 10.25 -24.98 18.93
CA LYS A 62 8.96 -24.87 19.61
C LYS A 62 7.85 -25.57 18.84
N GLN A 63 6.99 -26.25 19.60
CA GLN A 63 5.74 -26.81 19.12
C GLN A 63 4.84 -25.74 18.49
N MET A 64 4.02 -26.12 17.52
CA MET A 64 3.25 -25.17 16.68
C MET A 64 2.40 -24.19 17.50
N ARG A 65 1.71 -24.67 18.55
CA ARG A 65 0.89 -23.84 19.46
C ARG A 65 1.72 -23.00 20.45
N GLY A 66 2.98 -23.37 20.68
CA GLY A 66 3.93 -22.67 21.56
C GLY A 66 4.73 -21.56 20.89
N ARG A 67 4.66 -21.42 19.56
CA ARG A 67 5.37 -20.36 18.82
C ARG A 67 4.83 -18.98 19.20
N ARG A 68 5.75 -18.03 19.43
CA ARG A 68 5.44 -16.65 19.82
C ARG A 68 6.30 -15.70 19.00
N PHE A 69 5.63 -14.84 18.23
CA PHE A 69 6.27 -13.90 17.31
C PHE A 69 6.36 -12.51 17.89
N THR A 70 7.49 -11.84 17.68
CA THR A 70 7.68 -10.42 18.03
C THR A 70 6.85 -9.52 17.11
N LEU A 71 6.71 -8.24 17.47
CA LEU A 71 5.98 -7.29 16.63
C LEU A 71 6.67 -7.10 15.27
N GLU A 72 8.00 -6.94 15.25
CA GLU A 72 8.76 -6.80 13.99
C GLU A 72 8.57 -8.02 13.07
N GLN A 73 8.57 -9.24 13.62
CA GLN A 73 8.31 -10.47 12.87
C GLN A 73 6.90 -10.52 12.31
N LYS A 74 5.89 -10.10 13.10
CA LYS A 74 4.50 -10.03 12.62
C LYS A 74 4.32 -8.98 11.53
N ILE A 75 4.99 -7.83 11.62
CA ILE A 75 4.93 -6.77 10.60
C ILE A 75 5.57 -7.26 9.30
N LEU A 76 6.71 -7.94 9.37
CA LEU A 76 7.33 -8.57 8.21
C LEU A 76 6.41 -9.61 7.58
N ALA A 77 5.86 -10.52 8.38
CA ALA A 77 4.90 -11.50 7.88
C ALA A 77 3.66 -10.84 7.28
N LEU A 78 3.18 -9.75 7.90
CA LEU A 78 2.04 -8.99 7.43
C LEU A 78 2.30 -8.33 6.07
N SER A 79 3.50 -7.77 5.84
CA SER A 79 3.83 -7.15 4.56
C SER A 79 3.82 -8.18 3.43
N VAL A 80 4.42 -9.36 3.64
CA VAL A 80 4.38 -10.47 2.67
C VAL A 80 2.95 -10.95 2.44
N TYR A 81 2.18 -11.17 3.51
CA TYR A 81 0.78 -11.60 3.43
C TYR A 81 -0.08 -10.62 2.63
N LYS A 82 0.13 -9.31 2.83
CA LYS A 82 -0.63 -8.26 2.17
C LYS A 82 -0.19 -7.99 0.74
N SER A 83 1.08 -8.25 0.40
CA SER A 83 1.55 -8.19 -0.98
C SER A 83 1.05 -9.37 -1.81
N SER A 84 1.05 -10.59 -1.25
CA SER A 84 0.51 -11.77 -1.92
C SER A 84 0.03 -12.81 -0.90
N PRO A 85 -1.29 -12.89 -0.64
CA PRO A 85 -1.86 -13.91 0.23
C PRO A 85 -1.61 -15.34 -0.27
N LYS A 86 -1.53 -15.53 -1.60
CA LYS A 86 -1.23 -16.81 -2.24
C LYS A 86 0.20 -17.24 -1.95
N ALA A 87 1.19 -16.37 -2.19
CA ALA A 87 2.58 -16.68 -1.89
C ALA A 87 2.80 -16.91 -0.40
N TYR A 88 2.16 -16.10 0.46
CA TYR A 88 2.24 -16.30 1.91
C TYR A 88 1.70 -17.66 2.36
N ARG A 89 0.64 -18.17 1.73
CA ARG A 89 0.10 -19.50 2.04
C ARG A 89 1.14 -20.59 1.78
N VAL A 90 1.77 -20.55 0.61
CA VAL A 90 2.86 -21.49 0.24
C VAL A 90 4.03 -21.35 1.21
N LEU A 91 4.50 -20.12 1.45
CA LEU A 91 5.58 -19.87 2.40
C LEU A 91 5.23 -20.32 3.82
N SER A 92 3.96 -20.25 4.24
CA SER A 92 3.54 -20.69 5.58
C SER A 92 3.49 -22.21 5.75
N GLN A 93 3.56 -22.97 4.66
CA GLN A 93 3.71 -24.43 4.67
C GLN A 93 5.19 -24.81 4.83
N ILE A 94 6.10 -24.04 4.24
CA ILE A 94 7.54 -24.35 4.20
C ILE A 94 8.30 -23.67 5.34
N CYS A 95 7.89 -22.47 5.74
CA CYS A 95 8.57 -21.63 6.72
C CYS A 95 7.69 -21.38 7.96
N ILE A 96 8.34 -21.11 9.08
CA ILE A 96 7.71 -20.75 10.34
C ILE A 96 7.21 -19.30 10.25
N LEU A 97 5.91 -19.16 10.02
CA LEU A 97 5.24 -17.87 9.86
C LEU A 97 4.01 -17.75 10.77
N PRO A 98 3.63 -16.52 11.18
CA PRO A 98 2.38 -16.26 11.87
C PRO A 98 1.16 -16.76 11.08
N LYS A 99 0.17 -17.33 11.76
CA LYS A 99 -1.09 -17.71 11.10
C LYS A 99 -1.89 -16.46 10.71
N ARG A 100 -2.73 -16.59 9.67
CA ARG A 100 -3.60 -15.50 9.16
C ARG A 100 -4.38 -14.80 10.27
N LYS A 101 -4.97 -15.56 11.20
CA LYS A 101 -5.73 -15.02 12.33
C LYS A 101 -4.89 -14.05 13.18
N THR A 102 -3.63 -14.41 13.47
CA THR A 102 -2.70 -13.54 14.21
C THR A 102 -2.42 -12.23 13.47
N LEU A 103 -2.26 -12.28 12.14
CA LEU A 103 -2.05 -11.10 11.31
C LEU A 103 -3.31 -10.23 11.21
N GLN A 104 -4.49 -10.84 11.14
CA GLN A 104 -5.77 -10.13 11.14
C GLN A 104 -6.02 -9.43 12.48
N CYS A 105 -5.77 -10.09 13.61
CA CYS A 105 -5.85 -9.44 14.93
C CYS A 105 -4.87 -8.27 15.04
N LEU A 106 -3.68 -8.38 14.44
CA LEU A 106 -2.74 -7.26 14.39
C LEU A 106 -3.28 -6.08 13.57
N LEU A 107 -3.89 -6.37 12.42
CA LEU A 107 -4.54 -5.34 11.61
C LEU A 107 -5.71 -4.69 12.32
N GLN A 108 -6.56 -5.45 13.02
CA GLN A 108 -7.73 -4.91 13.71
C GLN A 108 -7.39 -3.81 14.73
N LYS A 109 -6.17 -3.82 15.29
CA LYS A 109 -5.68 -2.74 16.18
C LYS A 109 -5.55 -1.38 15.50
N ILE A 110 -5.45 -1.36 14.17
CA ILE A 110 -5.26 -0.14 13.40
C ILE A 110 -6.63 0.38 12.98
N THR A 111 -7.12 1.42 13.64
CA THR A 111 -8.38 2.06 13.27
C THR A 111 -8.13 3.17 12.25
N LEU A 112 -8.67 3.00 11.04
CA LEU A 112 -8.67 4.02 9.99
C LEU A 112 -10.12 4.28 9.60
N THR A 113 -10.69 5.36 10.10
CA THR A 113 -12.04 5.83 9.78
C THR A 113 -12.01 6.90 8.70
N PRO A 114 -13.15 7.21 8.06
CA PRO A 114 -13.27 8.39 7.20
C PRO A 114 -12.86 9.65 7.96
N GLY A 115 -12.42 10.66 7.23
CA GLY A 115 -11.88 11.90 7.77
C GLY A 115 -10.37 11.91 7.97
N ILE A 116 -9.92 12.81 8.84
CA ILE A 116 -8.52 12.99 9.21
C ILE A 116 -8.14 12.04 10.34
N ASN A 117 -7.09 11.25 10.15
CA ASN A 117 -6.58 10.37 11.21
C ASN A 117 -5.52 11.09 12.07
N LYS A 118 -5.93 11.54 13.27
CA LYS A 118 -5.03 12.26 14.20
C LYS A 118 -3.77 11.47 14.55
N LYS A 119 -3.90 10.17 14.85
CA LYS A 119 -2.75 9.31 15.18
C LYS A 119 -1.71 9.30 14.05
N MET A 120 -2.15 9.24 12.80
CA MET A 120 -1.24 9.34 11.66
C MET A 120 -0.52 10.70 11.62
N PHE A 121 -1.23 11.81 11.87
CA PHE A 121 -0.65 13.16 11.93
C PHE A 121 0.35 13.35 13.08
N ASP A 122 0.10 12.78 14.26
CA ASP A 122 1.02 12.82 15.40
C ASP A 122 2.37 12.19 15.04
N HIS A 123 2.32 11.02 14.41
CA HIS A 123 3.50 10.36 13.88
C HIS A 123 4.17 11.18 12.76
N LEU A 124 3.39 11.96 11.99
CA LEU A 124 3.91 12.67 10.82
C LEU A 124 4.75 13.81 11.36
N SER A 125 4.23 14.50 12.38
CA SER A 125 4.93 15.54 13.11
C SER A 125 6.26 15.05 13.66
N LYS A 126 6.29 13.89 14.32
CA LYS A 126 7.54 13.28 14.83
C LYS A 126 8.59 13.06 13.73
N ARG A 127 8.18 12.66 12.51
CA ARG A 127 9.10 12.44 11.39
C ARG A 127 9.52 13.75 10.72
N VAL A 128 8.58 14.67 10.54
CA VAL A 128 8.79 15.98 9.91
C VAL A 128 9.73 16.85 10.72
N LYS A 129 9.69 16.75 12.07
CA LYS A 129 10.67 17.39 12.97
C LYS A 129 12.13 16.99 12.67
N LYS A 130 12.35 15.78 12.14
CA LYS A 130 13.69 15.27 11.77
C LYS A 130 14.06 15.58 10.31
N MET A 131 13.18 16.22 9.55
CA MET A 131 13.42 16.55 8.15
C MET A 131 14.12 17.90 8.02
N PRO A 132 15.11 18.03 7.11
CA PRO A 132 15.63 19.33 6.69
C PRO A 132 14.52 20.22 6.13
N ASP A 133 14.64 21.54 6.32
CA ASP A 133 13.58 22.49 5.93
C ASP A 133 13.24 22.45 4.45
N ASN A 134 14.24 22.33 3.57
CA ASN A 134 14.04 22.20 2.13
C ASN A 134 13.23 20.94 1.73
N HIS A 135 13.16 19.92 2.59
CA HIS A 135 12.38 18.71 2.35
C HIS A 135 10.94 18.82 2.86
N LYS A 136 10.57 19.88 3.57
CA LYS A 136 9.23 20.06 4.16
C LYS A 136 8.21 20.60 3.15
N TYR A 137 8.64 21.15 2.02
CA TYR A 137 7.75 21.63 0.97
C TYR A 137 6.95 20.49 0.32
N CYS A 138 5.63 20.65 0.30
CA CYS A 138 4.69 19.67 -0.23
C CYS A 138 3.53 20.32 -1.00
N ALA A 139 2.87 19.52 -1.83
CA ALA A 139 1.62 19.84 -2.49
C ALA A 139 0.51 18.91 -1.97
N ILE A 140 -0.71 19.40 -1.91
CA ILE A 140 -1.89 18.58 -1.65
C ILE A 140 -2.53 18.22 -2.99
N ILE A 141 -2.59 16.94 -3.29
CA ILE A 141 -3.30 16.41 -4.46
C ILE A 141 -4.58 15.72 -3.98
N PHE A 142 -5.68 15.91 -4.69
CA PHE A 142 -6.95 15.27 -4.33
C PHE A 142 -7.74 14.91 -5.57
N ASP A 143 -8.46 13.80 -5.49
CA ASP A 143 -9.26 13.25 -6.59
C ASP A 143 -10.31 12.27 -6.03
N GLU A 144 -11.31 11.97 -6.85
CA GLU A 144 -12.41 11.07 -6.52
C GLU A 144 -12.26 9.71 -7.22
N MET A 145 -12.72 8.66 -6.56
CA MET A 145 -12.78 7.32 -7.13
C MET A 145 -14.17 6.73 -6.97
N ALA A 146 -14.77 6.26 -8.05
CA ALA A 146 -16.02 5.50 -7.99
C ALA A 146 -15.83 4.17 -7.24
N ILE A 147 -16.77 3.90 -6.33
CA ILE A 147 -16.90 2.69 -5.51
C ILE A 147 -18.25 2.03 -5.78
N SER A 148 -18.43 0.77 -5.37
CA SER A 148 -19.70 0.07 -5.52
C SER A 148 -20.66 0.52 -4.42
N PRO A 149 -21.84 1.06 -4.76
CA PRO A 149 -22.88 1.38 -3.77
C PRO A 149 -23.31 0.09 -3.06
N HIS A 150 -23.00 0.00 -1.77
CA HIS A 150 -23.29 -1.20 -0.98
C HIS A 150 -23.19 -0.89 0.52
N LEU A 151 -23.99 -1.59 1.34
CA LEU A 151 -23.92 -1.53 2.79
C LEU A 151 -23.30 -2.81 3.35
N ASP A 152 -22.18 -2.69 4.05
CA ASP A 152 -21.45 -3.78 4.68
C ASP A 152 -21.57 -3.71 6.20
N LEU A 153 -21.69 -4.85 6.89
CA LEU A 153 -21.51 -4.92 8.34
C LEU A 153 -20.03 -5.20 8.66
N ALA A 154 -19.29 -4.18 9.09
CA ALA A 154 -17.86 -4.29 9.42
C ALA A 154 -17.60 -3.75 10.83
N GLU A 155 -16.89 -4.53 11.65
CA GLU A 155 -16.52 -4.15 13.02
C GLU A 155 -17.72 -3.73 13.90
N GLY A 156 -18.87 -4.38 13.70
CA GLY A 156 -20.11 -4.08 14.43
C GLY A 156 -20.80 -2.78 14.00
N LYS A 157 -20.38 -2.18 12.87
CA LYS A 157 -20.99 -0.99 12.29
C LYS A 157 -21.40 -1.25 10.85
N ILE A 158 -22.53 -0.66 10.45
CA ILE A 158 -22.87 -0.56 9.04
C ILE A 158 -21.84 0.40 8.41
N VAL A 159 -21.31 0.09 7.23
CA VAL A 159 -20.37 0.88 6.43
C VAL A 159 -20.95 1.00 5.02
N GLY A 160 -20.68 2.11 4.32
CA GLY A 160 -21.21 2.35 2.97
C GLY A 160 -22.19 3.52 2.85
N PHE A 161 -22.45 4.21 3.96
CA PHE A 161 -23.11 5.51 3.92
C PHE A 161 -22.11 6.63 3.60
N VAL A 162 -22.62 7.75 3.11
CA VAL A 162 -21.90 9.03 3.01
C VAL A 162 -21.37 9.39 4.39
N ASP A 163 -20.06 9.62 4.47
CA ASP A 163 -19.33 9.82 5.72
C ASP A 163 -18.06 10.64 5.44
N ASP A 164 -18.03 11.87 5.94
CA ASP A 164 -16.87 12.77 5.81
C ASP A 164 -15.92 12.71 7.04
N GLY A 165 -16.22 11.83 7.99
CA GLY A 165 -15.52 11.68 9.27
C GLY A 165 -16.02 12.59 10.38
N GLU A 166 -16.88 13.58 10.08
CA GLU A 166 -17.56 14.42 11.06
C GLU A 166 -19.07 14.15 11.07
N LYS A 167 -19.65 14.02 9.88
CA LYS A 167 -21.06 13.81 9.61
C LYS A 167 -21.23 12.57 8.77
N ARG A 168 -22.25 11.80 9.17
CA ARG A 168 -22.69 10.62 8.45
C ARG A 168 -24.15 10.82 8.04
N GLU A 169 -24.43 10.67 6.75
CA GLU A 169 -25.76 10.84 6.19
C GLU A 169 -26.33 9.46 5.81
N PRO A 170 -27.64 9.20 5.96
CA PRO A 170 -28.26 7.92 5.61
C PRO A 170 -28.43 7.76 4.09
N VAL A 171 -27.40 8.09 3.32
CA VAL A 171 -27.33 8.02 1.86
C VAL A 171 -26.22 7.06 1.48
N ILE A 172 -26.47 6.14 0.56
CA ILE A 172 -25.46 5.16 0.13
C ILE A 172 -24.39 5.88 -0.69
N ALA A 173 -23.13 5.70 -0.31
CA ALA A 173 -22.00 6.27 -1.02
C ALA A 173 -21.66 5.47 -2.28
N ASP A 174 -21.35 6.18 -3.35
CA ASP A 174 -20.93 5.64 -4.65
C ASP A 174 -19.56 6.17 -5.09
N HIS A 175 -19.00 7.15 -4.37
CA HIS A 175 -17.66 7.69 -4.58
C HIS A 175 -16.89 7.81 -3.26
N VAL A 176 -15.56 7.88 -3.38
CA VAL A 176 -14.65 8.24 -2.30
C VAL A 176 -13.71 9.35 -2.75
N LEU A 177 -13.67 10.44 -1.99
CA LEU A 177 -12.74 11.55 -2.18
C LEU A 177 -11.51 11.30 -1.31
N VAL A 178 -10.31 11.42 -1.87
CA VAL A 178 -9.06 11.23 -1.12
C VAL A 178 -8.16 12.45 -1.26
N PHE A 179 -7.58 12.91 -0.16
CA PHE A 179 -6.50 13.90 -0.16
C PHE A 179 -5.17 13.23 0.17
N MET A 180 -4.15 13.57 -0.60
CA MET A 180 -2.81 13.04 -0.48
C MET A 180 -1.78 14.16 -0.45
N VAL A 181 -0.89 14.10 0.54
CA VAL A 181 0.29 14.95 0.60
C VAL A 181 1.36 14.37 -0.30
N ARG A 182 2.01 15.23 -1.10
CA ARG A 182 3.13 14.88 -1.97
C ARG A 182 4.29 15.83 -1.76
N GLY A 183 5.49 15.30 -1.50
CA GLY A 183 6.69 16.10 -1.38
C GLY A 183 7.15 16.66 -2.73
N VAL A 184 7.52 17.95 -2.73
CA VAL A 184 7.92 18.67 -3.96
C VAL A 184 9.41 18.53 -4.23
N ILE A 185 10.25 18.63 -3.20
CA ILE A 185 11.70 18.45 -3.32
C ILE A 185 12.07 17.01 -3.01
N LYS A 186 11.72 16.55 -1.80
CA LYS A 186 11.90 15.16 -1.39
C LYS A 186 10.76 14.31 -1.91
N LYS A 187 11.09 13.20 -2.58
CA LYS A 187 10.11 12.23 -3.10
C LYS A 187 9.44 11.45 -1.97
N PHE A 188 8.27 11.91 -1.56
CA PHE A 188 7.39 11.19 -0.65
C PHE A 188 5.91 11.42 -1.00
N LYS A 189 5.05 10.50 -0.57
CA LYS A 189 3.60 10.64 -0.66
C LYS A 189 2.90 10.03 0.55
N GLN A 190 1.75 10.56 0.94
CA GLN A 190 0.97 10.06 2.07
C GLN A 190 -0.51 10.44 1.88
N PRO A 191 -1.45 9.50 1.65
CA PRO A 191 -2.86 9.80 1.78
C PRO A 191 -3.14 10.16 3.24
N VAL A 192 -3.84 11.27 3.46
CA VAL A 192 -4.03 11.85 4.79
C VAL A 192 -5.49 11.99 5.21
N HIS A 193 -6.40 11.97 4.23
CA HIS A 193 -7.83 12.06 4.45
C HIS A 193 -8.55 11.28 3.35
N TYR A 194 -9.65 10.62 3.71
CA TYR A 194 -10.62 10.13 2.75
C TYR A 194 -12.04 10.31 3.28
N SER A 195 -12.99 10.56 2.39
CA SER A 195 -14.42 10.72 2.72
C SER A 195 -15.28 10.00 1.69
N PHE A 196 -16.40 9.45 2.13
CA PHE A 196 -17.38 8.79 1.27
C PHE A 196 -18.47 9.77 0.88
N CYS A 197 -18.80 9.82 -0.41
CA CYS A 197 -19.77 10.74 -0.99
C CYS A 197 -20.72 10.01 -1.95
N ALA A 198 -21.87 10.65 -2.21
CA ALA A 198 -22.85 10.23 -3.18
C ALA A 198 -22.89 11.24 -4.34
N GLY A 199 -22.64 10.77 -5.57
CA GLY A 199 -22.42 11.60 -6.74
C GLY A 199 -21.21 12.52 -6.61
N THR A 200 -21.24 13.65 -7.33
CA THR A 200 -20.17 14.66 -7.25
C THR A 200 -20.16 15.33 -5.87
N THR A 201 -19.00 15.38 -5.21
CA THR A 201 -18.89 16.06 -3.91
C THR A 201 -19.26 17.54 -4.04
N LYS A 202 -20.12 18.02 -3.14
CA LYS A 202 -20.57 19.42 -3.10
C LYS A 202 -19.37 20.36 -2.93
N THR A 203 -19.35 21.45 -3.71
CA THR A 203 -18.30 22.49 -3.69
C THR A 203 -17.92 22.94 -2.27
N GLN A 204 -18.90 23.20 -1.41
CA GLN A 204 -18.66 23.67 -0.05
C GLN A 204 -17.97 22.61 0.82
N ASN A 205 -18.30 21.33 0.63
CA ASN A 205 -17.68 20.23 1.36
C ASN A 205 -16.21 20.09 0.93
N ILE A 206 -15.91 20.14 -0.38
CA ILE A 206 -14.53 20.10 -0.91
C ILE A 206 -13.71 21.24 -0.32
N LYS A 207 -14.26 22.47 -0.35
CA LYS A 207 -13.62 23.66 0.21
C LYS A 207 -13.30 23.50 1.70
N ASN A 208 -14.27 23.07 2.51
CA ASN A 208 -14.09 22.89 3.95
C ASN A 208 -13.07 21.79 4.28
N MET A 209 -13.18 20.63 3.61
CA MET A 209 -12.22 19.53 3.77
C MET A 209 -10.82 19.95 3.35
N LEU A 210 -10.68 20.64 2.21
CA LEU A 210 -9.37 21.12 1.72
C LEU A 210 -8.72 22.09 2.72
N LYS A 211 -9.49 23.05 3.26
CA LYS A 211 -8.98 23.96 4.31
C LYS A 211 -8.47 23.17 5.52
N LYS A 212 -9.30 22.28 6.06
CA LYS A 212 -8.97 21.48 7.23
C LYS A 212 -7.73 20.60 7.02
N VAL A 213 -7.64 19.95 5.85
CA VAL A 213 -6.47 19.13 5.49
C VAL A 213 -5.21 19.99 5.40
N ILE A 214 -5.27 21.17 4.79
CA ILE A 214 -4.12 22.08 4.71
C ILE A 214 -3.69 22.54 6.10
N GLU A 215 -4.62 22.93 6.97
CA GLU A 215 -4.33 23.35 8.33
C GLU A 215 -3.63 22.26 9.15
N GLU A 216 -4.13 21.01 9.09
CA GLU A 216 -3.53 19.87 9.79
C GLU A 216 -2.14 19.50 9.23
N VAL A 217 -1.95 19.58 7.91
CA VAL A 217 -0.64 19.35 7.27
C VAL A 217 0.37 20.43 7.66
N GLN A 218 -0.06 21.68 7.78
CA GLN A 218 0.79 22.77 8.25
C GLN A 218 1.10 22.65 9.74
N ALA A 219 0.13 22.26 10.58
CA ALA A 219 0.33 22.02 12.01
C ALA A 219 1.34 20.88 12.28
N CYS A 220 1.43 19.91 11.38
CA CYS A 220 2.45 18.85 11.41
C CYS A 220 3.88 19.37 11.13
N GLY A 221 4.03 20.60 10.62
CA GLY A 221 5.31 21.22 10.26
C GLY A 221 5.73 21.01 8.80
N LEU A 222 4.86 20.48 7.95
CA LEU A 222 5.06 20.52 6.50
C LEU A 222 4.60 21.87 5.95
N GLU A 223 5.16 22.29 4.82
CA GLU A 223 4.79 23.55 4.18
C GLU A 223 4.07 23.28 2.86
N VAL A 224 2.78 23.63 2.80
CA VAL A 224 1.97 23.45 1.61
C VAL A 224 2.19 24.63 0.67
N VAL A 225 2.75 24.37 -0.52
CA VAL A 225 3.03 25.41 -1.52
C VAL A 225 2.03 25.41 -2.68
N ALA A 226 1.34 24.29 -2.90
CA ALA A 226 0.39 24.14 -3.99
C ALA A 226 -0.73 23.14 -3.68
N THR A 227 -1.84 23.29 -4.40
CA THR A 227 -2.89 22.27 -4.51
C THR A 227 -3.00 21.82 -5.96
N VAL A 228 -3.32 20.54 -6.19
CA VAL A 228 -3.51 19.98 -7.54
C VAL A 228 -4.79 19.16 -7.59
N CYS A 229 -5.69 19.53 -8.51
CA CYS A 229 -6.93 18.80 -8.76
C CYS A 229 -7.22 18.65 -10.27
N ASP A 230 -8.26 17.90 -10.59
CA ASP A 230 -8.76 17.80 -11.96
C ASP A 230 -9.60 19.04 -12.31
N GLN A 231 -10.23 19.03 -13.50
CA GLN A 231 -11.05 20.14 -13.98
C GLN A 231 -12.54 19.97 -13.68
N GLY A 232 -12.91 19.16 -12.69
CA GLY A 232 -14.29 18.99 -12.26
C GLY A 232 -14.93 20.34 -11.88
N ALA A 233 -16.19 20.55 -12.26
CA ALA A 233 -16.88 21.82 -12.03
C ALA A 233 -16.91 22.21 -10.54
N THR A 234 -17.13 21.24 -9.66
CA THR A 234 -17.12 21.42 -8.20
C THR A 234 -15.73 21.73 -7.66
N ASN A 235 -14.69 21.09 -8.19
CA ASN A 235 -13.30 21.35 -7.84
C ASN A 235 -12.89 22.78 -8.23
N MET A 236 -13.18 23.19 -9.46
CA MET A 236 -12.93 24.57 -9.91
C MET A 236 -13.69 25.60 -9.06
N ALA A 237 -14.97 25.33 -8.76
CA ALA A 237 -15.78 26.20 -7.93
C ALA A 237 -15.23 26.33 -6.50
N ALA A 238 -14.72 25.23 -5.92
CA ALA A 238 -14.16 25.22 -4.56
C ALA A 238 -12.88 26.06 -4.49
N ILE A 239 -11.99 25.91 -5.49
CA ILE A 239 -10.78 26.71 -5.62
C ILE A 239 -11.11 28.20 -5.82
N ASN A 240 -12.07 28.52 -6.70
CA ASN A 240 -12.47 29.91 -6.92
C ASN A 240 -13.06 30.53 -5.63
N ALA A 241 -13.87 29.79 -4.88
CA ALA A 241 -14.41 30.26 -3.61
C ALA A 241 -13.31 30.56 -2.57
N LEU A 242 -12.24 29.75 -2.51
CA LEU A 242 -11.08 30.03 -1.66
C LEU A 242 -10.33 31.29 -2.08
N LYS A 243 -10.16 31.51 -3.38
CA LYS A 243 -9.54 32.73 -3.91
C LYS A 243 -10.35 33.96 -3.60
N THR A 244 -11.68 33.91 -3.76
CA THR A 244 -12.58 35.02 -3.44
C THR A 244 -12.50 35.38 -1.95
N GLU A 245 -12.47 34.40 -1.06
CA GLU A 245 -12.29 34.65 0.38
C GLU A 245 -10.94 35.28 0.70
N ALA A 246 -9.86 34.79 0.09
CA ALA A 246 -8.53 35.35 0.27
C ALA A 246 -8.45 36.80 -0.23
N ARG A 247 -9.05 37.08 -1.39
CA ARG A 247 -9.16 38.45 -1.94
C ARG A 247 -9.94 39.36 -1.00
N ALA A 248 -11.11 38.93 -0.51
CA ALA A 248 -11.90 39.71 0.43
C ALA A 248 -11.13 40.02 1.72
N LYS A 249 -10.37 39.05 2.24
CA LYS A 249 -9.51 39.24 3.42
C LYS A 249 -8.38 40.25 3.16
N ASN A 250 -7.72 40.16 2.01
CA ASN A 250 -6.63 41.06 1.65
C ASN A 250 -7.12 42.50 1.42
N LEU A 251 -8.30 42.68 0.80
CA LEU A 251 -8.94 43.99 0.63
C LEU A 251 -9.25 44.64 1.98
N ARG A 252 -9.79 43.86 2.94
CA ARG A 252 -10.06 44.36 4.31
C ARG A 252 -8.81 44.70 5.09
N ALA A 253 -7.67 44.11 4.74
CA ALA A 253 -6.38 44.35 5.37
C ALA A 253 -5.54 45.40 4.62
N GLU A 254 -6.13 46.10 3.64
CA GLU A 254 -5.50 47.19 2.87
C GLU A 254 -4.14 46.81 2.25
N LYS A 255 -3.96 45.54 1.86
CA LYS A 255 -2.71 45.12 1.23
C LYS A 255 -2.56 45.77 -0.16
N GLU A 256 -1.44 46.46 -0.37
CA GLU A 256 -1.11 47.15 -1.64
C GLU A 256 -1.04 46.20 -2.85
N GLN A 257 -0.68 44.93 -2.64
CA GLN A 257 -0.57 43.94 -3.71
C GLN A 257 -1.45 42.72 -3.46
N ILE A 258 -2.53 42.61 -4.24
CA ILE A 258 -3.46 41.48 -4.20
C ILE A 258 -3.15 40.52 -5.34
N ASN A 259 -2.75 39.30 -5.02
CA ASN A 259 -2.54 38.25 -6.00
C ASN A 259 -3.77 37.32 -6.10
N ASP A 260 -4.64 37.60 -7.07
CA ASP A 260 -5.85 36.81 -7.35
C ASP A 260 -5.57 35.41 -7.91
N SER A 261 -4.29 35.07 -8.14
CA SER A 261 -3.87 33.76 -8.62
C SER A 261 -3.75 32.71 -7.51
N CYS A 262 -3.73 33.12 -6.23
CA CYS A 262 -3.53 32.26 -5.07
C CYS A 262 -4.62 32.41 -4.01
N PHE A 263 -4.56 31.55 -3.00
CA PHE A 263 -5.26 31.74 -1.73
C PHE A 263 -4.30 31.54 -0.56
N GLU A 264 -4.69 32.00 0.64
CA GLU A 264 -3.85 31.97 1.84
C GLU A 264 -4.54 31.14 2.94
N ILE A 265 -3.82 30.19 3.54
CA ILE A 265 -4.30 29.39 4.68
C ILE A 265 -3.17 29.28 5.70
N GLY A 266 -3.46 29.60 6.96
CA GLY A 266 -2.45 29.57 8.04
C GLY A 266 -1.23 30.49 7.77
N GLY A 267 -1.43 31.64 7.12
CA GLY A 267 -0.35 32.58 6.79
C GLY A 267 0.55 32.16 5.63
N LYS A 268 0.25 31.04 4.94
CA LYS A 268 1.01 30.54 3.80
C LYS A 268 0.23 30.75 2.51
N THR A 269 0.94 31.22 1.48
CA THR A 269 0.38 31.40 0.14
C THR A 269 0.41 30.07 -0.61
N ILE A 270 -0.72 29.66 -1.16
CA ILE A 270 -0.89 28.36 -1.82
C ILE A 270 -1.33 28.59 -3.26
N VAL A 271 -0.60 27.97 -4.19
CA VAL A 271 -0.87 28.06 -5.63
C VAL A 271 -1.81 26.92 -6.06
N PRO A 272 -3.03 27.20 -6.54
CA PRO A 272 -3.88 26.18 -7.15
C PRO A 272 -3.40 25.85 -8.57
N LEU A 273 -3.27 24.56 -8.86
CA LEU A 273 -2.88 24.02 -10.16
C LEU A 273 -3.90 22.97 -10.61
N TYR A 274 -4.04 22.80 -11.92
CA TYR A 274 -4.81 21.71 -12.50
C TYR A 274 -3.87 20.65 -13.08
N ASP A 275 -4.28 19.39 -13.00
CA ASP A 275 -3.45 18.27 -13.40
C ASP A 275 -3.10 18.26 -14.91
N PRO A 276 -1.81 18.39 -15.29
CA PRO A 276 -1.45 18.48 -16.70
C PRO A 276 -1.83 17.28 -17.58
N PRO A 277 -1.70 16.01 -17.12
CA PRO A 277 -2.27 14.84 -17.81
C PRO A 277 -3.77 14.96 -18.10
N HIS A 278 -4.59 15.46 -17.18
CA HIS A 278 -5.99 15.75 -17.43
C HIS A 278 -6.19 16.93 -18.40
N LEU A 279 -5.38 17.99 -18.29
CA LEU A 279 -5.45 19.14 -19.19
C LEU A 279 -5.19 18.75 -20.66
N ILE A 280 -4.16 17.95 -20.94
CA ILE A 280 -3.87 17.50 -22.32
C ILE A 280 -4.95 16.55 -22.85
N LYS A 281 -5.51 15.68 -21.98
CA LYS A 281 -6.68 14.84 -22.34
C LYS A 281 -7.89 15.71 -22.69
N GLY A 282 -8.11 16.80 -21.96
CA GLY A 282 -9.19 17.76 -22.21
C GLY A 282 -9.03 18.48 -23.55
N VAL A 283 -7.81 18.87 -23.93
CA VAL A 283 -7.50 19.43 -25.25
C VAL A 283 -7.83 18.42 -26.34
N ARG A 284 -7.28 17.20 -26.27
CA ARG A 284 -7.58 16.13 -27.23
C ARG A 284 -9.08 15.87 -27.35
N ASN A 285 -9.78 15.68 -26.23
CA ASN A 285 -11.19 15.30 -26.23
C ASN A 285 -12.09 16.33 -26.92
N ASN A 286 -11.78 17.62 -26.76
CA ASN A 286 -12.49 18.68 -27.48
C ASN A 286 -12.06 18.74 -28.94
N PHE A 287 -10.78 18.54 -29.23
CA PHE A 287 -10.25 18.56 -30.59
C PHE A 287 -10.80 17.42 -31.47
N LEU A 288 -11.18 16.28 -30.88
CA LEU A 288 -11.82 15.17 -31.61
C LEU A 288 -13.13 15.56 -32.32
N THR A 289 -13.87 16.53 -31.78
CA THR A 289 -15.22 16.86 -32.26
C THR A 289 -15.37 18.30 -32.73
N LYS A 290 -14.37 19.15 -32.48
CA LYS A 290 -14.40 20.60 -32.71
C LYS A 290 -13.10 21.05 -33.35
N ASP A 291 -13.19 22.05 -34.21
CA ASP A 291 -12.01 22.71 -34.77
C ASP A 291 -11.44 23.69 -33.75
N LEU A 292 -10.11 23.81 -33.71
CA LEU A 292 -9.41 24.71 -32.79
C LEU A 292 -8.91 25.93 -33.56
N VAL A 293 -9.52 27.08 -33.31
CA VAL A 293 -9.10 28.36 -33.87
C VAL A 293 -8.18 29.05 -32.88
N TYR A 294 -7.06 29.59 -33.35
CA TYR A 294 -6.07 30.25 -32.52
C TYR A 294 -5.32 31.33 -33.31
N THR A 295 -4.65 32.22 -32.60
CA THR A 295 -3.77 33.24 -33.19
C THR A 295 -2.33 32.97 -32.78
N MET A 296 -1.44 32.84 -33.75
CA MET A 296 0.00 32.67 -33.56
C MET A 296 0.73 33.54 -34.58
N ASP A 297 1.78 34.25 -34.16
CA ASP A 297 2.52 35.19 -35.01
C ASP A 297 1.62 36.21 -35.75
N ASN A 298 0.60 36.72 -35.04
CA ASN A 298 -0.44 37.62 -35.55
C ASN A 298 -1.29 37.07 -36.71
N LYS A 299 -1.24 35.75 -36.96
CA LYS A 299 -2.04 35.06 -37.97
C LYS A 299 -3.10 34.22 -37.29
N LYS A 300 -4.32 34.30 -37.82
CA LYS A 300 -5.44 33.44 -37.40
C LYS A 300 -5.33 32.10 -38.11
N CYS A 301 -5.28 31.03 -37.33
CA CYS A 301 -5.07 29.67 -37.78
C CYS A 301 -6.21 28.76 -37.29
N VAL A 302 -6.42 27.64 -37.99
CA VAL A 302 -7.46 26.65 -37.72
C VAL A 302 -6.85 25.25 -37.76
N ALA A 303 -6.67 24.67 -36.58
CA ALA A 303 -6.28 23.27 -36.46
C ALA A 303 -7.51 22.36 -36.56
N LYS A 304 -7.37 21.22 -37.27
CA LYS A 304 -8.45 20.24 -37.50
C LYS A 304 -7.98 18.83 -37.21
N TRP A 305 -8.80 18.04 -36.52
CA TRP A 305 -8.48 16.63 -36.26
C TRP A 305 -8.39 15.81 -37.55
N GLN A 306 -9.11 16.23 -38.60
CA GLN A 306 -9.08 15.58 -39.91
C GLN A 306 -7.65 15.50 -40.48
N HIS A 307 -6.80 16.50 -40.28
CA HIS A 307 -5.42 16.47 -40.76
C HIS A 307 -4.61 15.32 -40.13
N ILE A 308 -4.91 14.95 -38.88
CA ILE A 308 -4.27 13.83 -38.17
C ILE A 308 -4.79 12.49 -38.72
N ILE A 309 -6.09 12.42 -39.05
CA ILE A 309 -6.68 11.27 -39.75
C ILE A 309 -6.01 11.08 -41.10
N ASP A 310 -5.90 12.14 -41.90
CA ASP A 310 -5.32 12.09 -43.24
C ASP A 310 -3.84 11.67 -43.20
N LEU A 311 -3.08 12.17 -42.22
CA LEU A 311 -1.70 11.75 -41.98
C LEU A 311 -1.59 10.25 -41.65
N TYR A 312 -2.49 9.74 -40.80
CA TYR A 312 -2.52 8.32 -40.45
C TYR A 312 -2.88 7.44 -41.65
N LEU A 313 -3.92 7.82 -42.41
CA LEU A 313 -4.38 7.06 -43.58
C LEU A 313 -3.34 7.01 -44.70
N ARG A 314 -2.59 8.11 -44.91
CA ARG A 314 -1.47 8.13 -45.84
C ARG A 314 -0.31 7.26 -45.39
N SER A 315 -0.23 6.94 -44.10
CA SER A 315 0.77 6.07 -43.46
C SER A 315 2.18 6.30 -44.04
N PRO A 316 2.72 7.53 -43.98
CA PRO A 316 3.99 7.86 -44.62
C PRO A 316 5.10 6.93 -44.12
N GLY A 317 5.88 6.39 -45.04
CA GLY A 317 6.92 5.43 -44.75
C GLY A 317 7.71 5.02 -45.97
N TYR A 318 8.80 4.28 -45.75
CA TYR A 318 9.66 3.74 -46.79
C TYR A 318 9.99 2.28 -46.47
N ARG A 319 9.82 1.37 -47.44
CA ARG A 319 10.10 -0.08 -47.30
C ARG A 319 9.49 -0.70 -46.03
N GLY A 320 8.24 -0.36 -45.73
CA GLY A 320 7.51 -0.87 -44.55
C GLY A 320 7.84 -0.18 -43.22
N VAL A 321 8.84 0.71 -43.18
CA VAL A 321 9.12 1.54 -41.99
C VAL A 321 8.26 2.79 -42.03
N ARG A 322 7.33 2.89 -41.09
CA ARG A 322 6.46 4.08 -40.93
C ARG A 322 7.25 5.23 -40.30
N LEU A 323 7.07 6.43 -40.83
CA LEU A 323 7.59 7.68 -40.28
C LEU A 323 7.03 7.93 -38.87
N ILE A 324 5.80 7.48 -38.61
CA ILE A 324 5.09 7.65 -37.33
C ILE A 324 4.65 6.28 -36.80
N PRO A 325 5.58 5.44 -36.31
CA PRO A 325 5.28 4.04 -35.98
C PRO A 325 4.39 3.89 -34.73
N LYS A 326 4.34 4.91 -33.87
CA LYS A 326 3.53 4.89 -32.63
C LYS A 326 2.06 5.20 -32.90
N LEU A 327 1.73 5.86 -34.01
CA LEU A 327 0.36 6.23 -34.34
C LEU A 327 -0.38 5.00 -34.89
N THR A 328 -1.52 4.71 -34.29
CA THR A 328 -2.39 3.57 -34.63
C THR A 328 -3.82 4.05 -34.69
N GLU A 329 -4.74 3.21 -35.17
CA GLU A 329 -6.18 3.50 -35.17
C GLU A 329 -6.72 3.91 -33.78
N HIS A 330 -6.18 3.34 -32.70
CA HIS A 330 -6.53 3.67 -31.31
C HIS A 330 -6.08 5.07 -30.85
N HIS A 331 -5.28 5.76 -31.67
CA HIS A 331 -4.89 7.15 -31.45
C HIS A 331 -5.79 8.13 -32.20
N VAL A 332 -6.37 7.71 -33.33
CA VAL A 332 -6.87 8.61 -34.37
C VAL A 332 -8.37 8.44 -34.61
N MET A 333 -8.85 7.21 -34.60
CA MET A 333 -10.25 6.85 -34.89
C MET A 333 -11.11 7.07 -33.63
N PRO A 334 -12.00 8.07 -33.59
CA PRO A 334 -12.71 8.49 -32.36
C PRO A 334 -13.42 7.35 -31.62
N GLN A 335 -13.92 6.37 -32.37
CA GLN A 335 -14.63 5.20 -31.86
C GLN A 335 -13.72 4.15 -31.20
N LEU A 336 -12.43 4.12 -31.54
CA LEU A 336 -11.44 3.19 -30.98
C LEU A 336 -10.57 3.82 -29.90
N ILE A 337 -10.58 5.15 -29.76
CA ILE A 337 -9.70 5.87 -28.83
C ILE A 337 -10.10 5.55 -27.37
N PRO A 338 -9.18 4.98 -26.58
CA PRO A 338 -9.38 4.83 -25.14
C PRO A 338 -9.23 6.21 -24.47
N LYS A 339 -10.32 6.99 -24.41
CA LYS A 339 -10.32 8.41 -23.99
C LYS A 339 -9.67 8.66 -22.63
N MET A 340 -9.73 7.71 -21.70
CA MET A 340 -9.14 7.86 -20.36
C MET A 340 -7.62 7.67 -20.33
N ARG A 341 -7.03 7.01 -21.34
CA ARG A 341 -5.59 6.72 -21.37
C ARG A 341 -4.81 7.92 -21.92
N VAL A 342 -4.03 8.56 -21.04
CA VAL A 342 -3.20 9.73 -21.35
C VAL A 342 -2.18 9.44 -22.44
N LYS A 343 -1.61 8.21 -22.48
CA LYS A 343 -0.63 7.78 -23.48
C LYS A 343 -1.07 8.08 -24.92
N TYR A 344 -2.31 7.75 -25.27
CA TYR A 344 -2.80 7.98 -26.63
C TYR A 344 -2.92 9.48 -26.93
N SER A 345 -3.26 10.29 -25.92
CA SER A 345 -3.28 11.75 -26.04
C SER A 345 -1.88 12.30 -26.32
N THR A 346 -0.91 11.98 -25.46
CA THR A 346 0.44 12.55 -25.55
C THR A 346 1.20 12.05 -26.79
N GLN A 347 0.89 10.86 -27.31
CA GLN A 347 1.48 10.37 -28.55
C GLN A 347 0.92 11.07 -29.80
N VAL A 348 -0.36 11.47 -29.80
CA VAL A 348 -0.93 12.28 -30.89
C VAL A 348 -0.33 13.69 -30.89
N PHE A 349 -0.31 14.34 -29.72
CA PHE A 349 0.31 15.65 -29.52
C PHE A 349 1.83 15.53 -29.37
N SER A 350 2.47 14.65 -30.13
CA SER A 350 3.92 14.50 -30.07
C SER A 350 4.60 15.34 -31.14
N HIS A 351 5.79 15.86 -30.82
CA HIS A 351 6.62 16.59 -31.78
C HIS A 351 6.85 15.82 -33.09
N THR A 352 7.02 14.49 -33.02
CA THR A 352 7.19 13.64 -34.22
C THR A 352 5.97 13.68 -35.13
N VAL A 353 4.75 13.66 -34.56
CA VAL A 353 3.51 13.75 -35.35
C VAL A 353 3.38 15.15 -35.94
N GLY A 354 3.65 16.20 -35.16
CA GLY A 354 3.63 17.59 -35.64
C GLY A 354 4.58 17.81 -36.81
N VAL A 355 5.86 17.44 -36.68
CA VAL A 355 6.86 17.59 -37.75
C VAL A 355 6.48 16.78 -39.00
N ALA A 356 6.03 15.54 -38.83
CA ALA A 356 5.61 14.73 -39.97
C ALA A 356 4.40 15.33 -40.69
N LEU A 357 3.45 15.91 -39.96
CA LEU A 357 2.29 16.59 -40.52
C LEU A 357 2.71 17.82 -41.33
N GLY A 358 3.57 18.67 -40.76
CA GLY A 358 4.10 19.86 -41.43
C GLY A 358 4.90 19.52 -42.69
N PHE A 359 5.80 18.54 -42.60
CA PHE A 359 6.61 18.07 -43.74
C PHE A 359 5.73 17.53 -44.89
N MET A 360 4.70 16.77 -44.56
CA MET A 360 3.77 16.23 -45.57
C MET A 360 2.96 17.35 -46.23
N ALA A 361 2.59 18.40 -45.49
CA ALA A 361 1.94 19.58 -46.04
C ALA A 361 2.87 20.36 -46.98
N GLU A 362 4.13 20.58 -46.58
CA GLU A 362 5.14 21.24 -47.42
C GLU A 362 5.48 20.48 -48.69
N SER A 363 5.50 19.15 -48.59
CA SER A 363 5.76 18.26 -49.73
C SER A 363 4.57 18.17 -50.71
N GLY A 364 3.49 18.95 -50.50
CA GLY A 364 2.26 18.88 -51.29
C GLY A 364 1.45 17.59 -51.11
N LYS A 365 1.82 16.75 -50.14
CA LYS A 365 1.13 15.48 -49.84
C LYS A 365 -0.04 15.67 -48.88
N LEU A 366 -0.16 16.81 -48.20
CA LEU A 366 -1.33 17.19 -47.42
C LEU A 366 -1.68 18.66 -47.73
N PRO A 367 -2.91 19.11 -47.45
CA PRO A 367 -3.27 20.52 -47.60
C PRO A 367 -2.33 21.43 -46.79
N LEU A 368 -1.99 22.61 -47.32
CA LEU A 368 -1.11 23.55 -46.63
C LEU A 368 -1.63 23.99 -45.26
N CYS A 369 -2.96 24.05 -45.07
CA CYS A 369 -3.59 24.32 -43.78
C CYS A 369 -3.31 23.24 -42.71
N ALA A 370 -2.78 22.07 -43.08
CA ALA A 370 -2.33 21.07 -42.10
C ALA A 370 -1.10 21.55 -41.29
N LYS A 371 -0.33 22.53 -41.79
CA LYS A 371 0.73 23.19 -41.02
C LYS A 371 0.22 23.83 -39.73
N GLU A 372 -0.96 24.43 -39.78
CA GLU A 372 -1.60 25.04 -38.61
C GLU A 372 -1.91 23.98 -37.53
N THR A 373 -2.24 22.75 -37.95
CA THR A 373 -2.37 21.65 -36.99
C THR A 373 -1.02 21.19 -36.47
N ALA A 374 0.01 21.14 -37.32
CA ALA A 374 1.36 20.76 -36.93
C ALA A 374 1.90 21.66 -35.80
N ASP A 375 1.74 22.97 -35.95
CA ASP A 375 2.19 23.98 -34.99
C ASP A 375 1.55 23.78 -33.61
N ILE A 376 0.24 23.53 -33.57
CA ILE A 376 -0.49 23.24 -32.33
C ILE A 376 -0.01 21.95 -31.66
N LEU A 377 0.27 20.89 -32.44
CA LEU A 377 0.77 19.64 -31.88
C LEU A 377 2.16 19.84 -31.25
N ILE A 378 3.03 20.63 -31.87
CA ILE A 378 4.36 20.96 -31.34
C ILE A 378 4.24 21.83 -30.08
N LEU A 379 3.40 22.86 -30.10
CA LEU A 379 3.17 23.74 -28.95
C LEU A 379 2.72 22.95 -27.71
N PHE A 380 1.74 22.05 -27.87
CA PHE A 380 1.24 21.26 -26.75
C PHE A 380 2.21 20.16 -26.31
N ASP A 381 3.04 19.61 -27.21
CA ASP A 381 4.13 18.69 -26.83
C ASP A 381 5.12 19.40 -25.89
N ASP A 382 5.60 20.58 -26.29
CA ASP A 382 6.56 21.37 -25.53
C ASP A 382 5.95 21.86 -24.21
N LEU A 383 4.71 22.36 -24.24
CA LEU A 383 3.99 22.77 -23.03
C LEU A 383 3.81 21.60 -22.06
N PHE A 384 3.35 20.43 -22.52
CA PHE A 384 3.14 19.28 -21.67
C PHE A 384 4.46 18.76 -21.08
N ASP A 385 5.51 18.67 -21.89
CA ASP A 385 6.85 18.32 -21.40
C ASP A 385 7.32 19.33 -20.33
N SER A 386 7.06 20.63 -20.51
CA SER A 386 7.49 21.70 -19.60
C SER A 386 6.89 21.61 -18.19
N VAL A 387 5.65 21.13 -18.07
CA VAL A 387 4.92 21.01 -16.79
C VAL A 387 4.89 19.58 -16.24
N ASN A 388 5.37 18.60 -17.01
CA ASN A 388 5.41 17.19 -16.61
C ASN A 388 6.82 16.58 -16.70
N GLY A 389 7.86 17.42 -16.75
CA GLY A 389 9.26 17.04 -16.79
C GLY A 389 9.74 16.35 -15.51
N SER A 390 10.53 15.28 -15.67
CA SER A 390 10.99 14.41 -14.57
C SER A 390 12.50 14.26 -14.47
N TYR A 391 13.25 14.93 -15.33
CA TYR A 391 14.70 14.75 -15.44
C TYR A 391 15.43 16.00 -14.95
N SER A 392 16.57 15.82 -14.28
CA SER A 392 17.37 16.96 -13.81
C SER A 392 18.10 17.67 -14.95
N LYS A 393 18.35 16.98 -16.05
CA LYS A 393 19.04 17.47 -17.25
C LYS A 393 18.23 17.15 -18.50
N VAL A 394 18.55 17.85 -19.58
CA VAL A 394 17.96 17.62 -20.91
C VAL A 394 18.19 16.17 -21.33
N GLN A 395 17.14 15.52 -21.85
CA GLN A 395 17.23 14.16 -22.37
C GLN A 395 16.73 14.09 -23.81
N SER A 396 17.48 13.42 -24.68
CA SER A 396 17.08 13.17 -26.07
C SER A 396 16.64 14.43 -26.82
N GLY A 397 17.32 15.56 -26.59
CA GLY A 397 16.96 16.86 -27.18
C GLY A 397 15.70 17.52 -26.63
N LYS A 398 14.92 16.85 -25.77
CA LYS A 398 13.72 17.41 -25.13
C LYS A 398 14.09 18.32 -23.96
N ILE A 399 14.31 19.60 -24.28
CA ILE A 399 14.71 20.63 -23.30
C ILE A 399 13.70 20.74 -22.17
N TYR A 400 12.40 20.76 -22.50
CA TYR A 400 11.34 21.01 -21.54
C TYR A 400 11.04 19.85 -20.58
N ARG A 401 11.63 18.66 -20.80
CA ARG A 401 11.55 17.54 -19.83
C ARG A 401 12.51 17.68 -18.66
N SER A 402 13.39 18.68 -18.71
CA SER A 402 14.38 18.96 -17.67
C SER A 402 13.79 19.74 -16.50
N ALA A 403 14.55 19.91 -15.43
CA ALA A 403 14.12 20.69 -14.28
C ALA A 403 14.07 22.18 -14.63
N VAL A 404 13.08 22.88 -14.09
CA VAL A 404 12.96 24.33 -14.23
C VAL A 404 13.99 25.00 -13.32
N THR A 405 14.80 25.88 -13.88
CA THR A 405 15.75 26.73 -13.15
C THR A 405 15.42 28.21 -13.40
N PRO A 406 15.97 29.16 -12.62
CA PRO A 406 15.70 30.59 -12.82
C PRO A 406 15.98 31.10 -14.24
N LYS A 407 16.96 30.50 -14.95
CA LYS A 407 17.37 30.88 -16.31
C LYS A 407 16.90 29.92 -17.40
N SER A 408 16.05 28.94 -17.06
CA SER A 408 15.65 27.90 -18.01
C SER A 408 14.70 28.44 -19.09
N ARG A 409 14.73 27.81 -20.28
CA ARG A 409 13.87 28.17 -21.43
C ARG A 409 12.37 27.99 -21.17
N HIS A 410 11.99 27.25 -20.12
CA HIS A 410 10.59 27.09 -19.69
C HIS A 410 9.88 28.44 -19.51
N HIS A 411 10.57 29.43 -18.92
CA HIS A 411 9.98 30.75 -18.67
C HIS A 411 9.62 31.49 -19.96
N GLN A 412 10.43 31.34 -21.00
CA GLN A 412 10.15 31.92 -22.32
C GLN A 412 8.98 31.20 -22.98
N LEU A 413 9.03 29.85 -23.05
CA LEU A 413 7.94 29.05 -23.58
C LEU A 413 6.59 29.43 -22.95
N TRP A 414 6.53 29.54 -21.62
CA TRP A 414 5.31 29.91 -20.91
C TRP A 414 4.82 31.32 -21.24
N ARG A 415 5.72 32.31 -21.31
CA ARG A 415 5.35 33.68 -21.70
C ARG A 415 4.78 33.74 -23.11
N ASP A 416 5.41 33.03 -24.04
CA ASP A 416 5.03 33.05 -25.46
C ASP A 416 3.74 32.24 -25.70
N SER A 417 3.53 31.18 -24.92
CA SER A 417 2.35 30.30 -25.06
C SER A 417 1.07 30.89 -24.47
N ILE A 418 1.14 31.70 -23.41
CA ILE A 418 -0.05 32.26 -22.74
C ILE A 418 -0.94 33.08 -23.71
N PRO A 419 -0.40 34.03 -24.50
CA PRO A 419 -1.20 34.76 -25.48
C PRO A 419 -1.88 33.85 -26.51
N VAL A 420 -1.15 32.84 -27.01
CA VAL A 420 -1.68 31.86 -27.96
C VAL A 420 -2.84 31.11 -27.31
N LEU A 421 -2.66 30.56 -26.10
CA LEU A 421 -3.71 29.84 -25.35
C LEU A 421 -4.93 30.73 -25.05
N LYS A 422 -4.74 32.01 -24.73
CA LYS A 422 -5.84 32.98 -24.49
C LYS A 422 -6.62 33.28 -25.77
N SER A 423 -5.99 33.19 -26.94
CA SER A 423 -6.66 33.35 -28.24
C SER A 423 -7.43 32.11 -28.69
N MET A 424 -7.13 30.94 -28.13
CA MET A 424 -7.70 29.66 -28.55
C MET A 424 -9.21 29.58 -28.28
N LYS A 425 -9.96 29.12 -29.28
CA LYS A 425 -11.40 28.86 -29.19
C LYS A 425 -11.74 27.60 -29.95
N TYR A 426 -12.59 26.76 -29.37
CA TYR A 426 -13.14 25.61 -30.08
C TYR A 426 -14.39 26.03 -30.84
N ILE A 427 -14.51 25.63 -32.10
CA ILE A 427 -15.66 25.88 -32.95
C ILE A 427 -16.36 24.55 -33.23
N ASN A 428 -17.65 24.48 -32.90
CA ASN A 428 -18.47 23.31 -33.22
C ASN A 428 -18.71 23.22 -34.73
N LYS A 429 -19.20 22.07 -35.19
CA LYS A 429 -19.60 21.88 -36.61
C LYS A 429 -20.62 22.92 -37.08
N ASP A 430 -21.46 23.41 -36.17
CA ASP A 430 -22.48 24.45 -36.44
C ASP A 430 -21.90 25.88 -36.47
N GLY A 431 -20.56 26.04 -36.43
CA GLY A 431 -19.87 27.34 -36.46
C GLY A 431 -19.89 28.12 -35.14
N LYS A 432 -20.60 27.64 -34.12
CA LYS A 432 -20.68 28.30 -32.80
C LYS A 432 -19.43 28.04 -31.96
N THR A 433 -18.99 29.06 -31.22
CA THR A 433 -17.88 28.93 -30.26
C THR A 433 -18.32 28.13 -29.04
N ALA A 434 -17.56 27.07 -28.72
CA ALA A 434 -17.76 26.27 -27.52
C ALA A 434 -16.92 26.82 -26.36
N VAL A 435 -17.57 27.03 -25.22
CA VAL A 435 -16.88 27.35 -23.96
C VAL A 435 -16.40 26.05 -23.33
N VAL A 436 -15.09 25.93 -23.14
CA VAL A 436 -14.49 24.74 -22.51
C VAL A 436 -13.55 25.16 -21.38
N PRO A 437 -13.57 24.45 -20.24
CA PRO A 437 -12.70 24.79 -19.11
C PRO A 437 -11.22 24.49 -19.40
N SER A 438 -10.92 23.51 -20.26
CA SER A 438 -9.57 23.02 -20.58
C SER A 438 -8.55 24.12 -20.90
N LEU A 439 -8.89 25.03 -21.82
CA LEU A 439 -8.00 26.12 -22.23
C LEU A 439 -7.77 27.13 -21.10
N SER A 440 -8.83 27.54 -20.40
CA SER A 440 -8.74 28.49 -19.30
C SER A 440 -7.90 27.94 -18.13
N SER A 441 -8.01 26.65 -17.84
CA SER A 441 -7.21 26.00 -16.81
C SER A 441 -5.76 25.78 -17.24
N TRP A 442 -5.46 25.58 -18.53
CA TRP A 442 -4.09 25.59 -19.04
C TRP A 442 -3.41 26.92 -18.74
N VAL A 443 -4.06 28.04 -19.07
CA VAL A 443 -3.57 29.39 -18.76
C VAL A 443 -3.33 29.55 -17.26
N LYS A 444 -4.34 29.25 -16.43
CA LYS A 444 -4.24 29.34 -14.96
C LYS A 444 -3.12 28.48 -14.39
N THR A 445 -2.92 27.29 -14.95
CA THR A 445 -1.89 26.35 -14.48
C THR A 445 -0.49 26.83 -14.86
N ILE A 446 -0.30 27.38 -16.06
CA ILE A 446 0.99 27.95 -16.50
C ILE A 446 1.32 29.20 -15.68
N GLU A 447 0.37 30.11 -15.50
CA GLU A 447 0.52 31.30 -14.65
C GLU A 447 0.81 30.89 -13.19
N GLY A 448 0.14 29.84 -12.70
CA GLY A 448 0.41 29.20 -11.41
C GLY A 448 1.83 28.64 -11.31
N PHE A 449 2.32 27.92 -12.31
CA PHE A 449 3.71 27.42 -12.33
C PHE A 449 4.73 28.55 -12.36
N GLN A 450 4.49 29.63 -13.11
CA GLN A 450 5.36 30.82 -13.10
C GLN A 450 5.44 31.45 -11.71
N LEU A 451 4.32 31.54 -11.01
CA LEU A 451 4.27 32.08 -9.65
C LEU A 451 4.94 31.15 -8.63
N LEU A 452 4.60 29.87 -8.68
CA LEU A 452 5.18 28.83 -7.84
C LEU A 452 6.70 28.76 -7.99
N CYS A 453 7.22 28.77 -9.23
CA CYS A 453 8.65 28.76 -9.47
C CYS A 453 9.34 29.99 -8.86
N ARG A 454 8.78 31.19 -9.07
CA ARG A 454 9.29 32.42 -8.45
C ARG A 454 9.35 32.31 -6.92
N HIS A 455 8.26 31.87 -6.31
CA HIS A 455 8.17 31.71 -4.86
C HIS A 455 9.21 30.71 -4.32
N MET A 456 9.31 29.54 -4.95
CA MET A 456 10.25 28.50 -4.54
C MET A 456 11.72 28.93 -4.72
N PHE A 457 12.04 29.71 -5.76
CA PHE A 457 13.39 30.24 -5.95
C PHE A 457 13.75 31.34 -4.94
N GLN A 458 12.77 32.16 -4.52
CA GLN A 458 12.94 33.09 -3.41
C GLN A 458 13.20 32.37 -2.08
N LEU A 459 12.64 31.17 -1.90
CA LEU A 459 12.93 30.25 -0.79
C LEU A 459 14.26 29.48 -0.94
N GLY A 460 15.14 29.91 -1.85
CA GLY A 460 16.50 29.36 -2.01
C GLY A 460 16.58 28.04 -2.78
N GLN A 461 15.50 27.58 -3.43
CA GLN A 461 15.57 26.39 -4.29
C GLN A 461 16.28 26.71 -5.61
N THR A 462 17.12 25.78 -6.10
CA THR A 462 17.90 25.98 -7.34
C THR A 462 17.20 25.44 -8.59
N SER A 463 16.34 24.44 -8.41
CA SER A 463 15.62 23.80 -9.50
C SER A 463 14.35 23.10 -9.00
N LEU A 464 13.37 22.92 -9.90
CA LEU A 464 12.11 22.25 -9.62
C LEU A 464 11.78 21.22 -10.69
N LEU A 465 11.24 20.07 -10.26
CA LEU A 465 10.69 19.04 -11.14
C LEU A 465 9.17 19.16 -11.16
N LEU A 466 8.61 19.69 -12.25
CA LEU A 466 7.18 19.99 -12.30
C LEU A 466 6.28 18.76 -12.35
N ARG A 467 6.81 17.59 -12.73
CA ARG A 467 6.10 16.30 -12.56
C ARG A 467 5.68 16.03 -11.12
N HIS A 468 6.26 16.72 -10.14
CA HIS A 468 5.83 16.61 -8.74
C HIS A 468 4.50 17.31 -8.43
N PHE A 469 3.93 18.04 -9.39
CA PHE A 469 2.65 18.77 -9.27
C PHE A 469 1.60 18.17 -10.23
N ASN A 470 1.40 16.86 -10.15
CA ASN A 470 0.38 16.14 -10.90
C ASN A 470 -0.34 15.11 -10.00
N GLN A 471 -1.49 14.60 -10.46
CA GLN A 471 -2.33 13.64 -9.74
C GLN A 471 -1.95 12.17 -10.00
N ASP A 472 -0.93 11.87 -10.82
CA ASP A 472 -0.49 10.48 -11.08
C ASP A 472 -0.33 9.63 -9.80
N PRO A 473 0.23 10.14 -8.68
CA PRO A 473 0.40 9.30 -7.49
C PRO A 473 -0.90 8.91 -6.79
N ILE A 474 -1.96 9.74 -6.88
CA ILE A 474 -3.27 9.42 -6.32
C ILE A 474 -4.04 8.49 -7.26
N GLU A 475 -3.91 8.65 -8.58
CA GLU A 475 -4.45 7.69 -9.56
C GLU A 475 -3.76 6.31 -9.43
N ASN A 476 -2.44 6.28 -9.24
CA ASN A 476 -1.70 5.05 -8.94
C ASN A 476 -2.17 4.41 -7.62
N PHE A 477 -2.53 5.22 -6.63
CA PHE A 477 -3.09 4.73 -5.38
C PHE A 477 -4.48 4.10 -5.59
N PHE A 478 -5.35 4.74 -6.36
CA PHE A 478 -6.62 4.15 -6.77
C PHE A 478 -6.43 2.86 -7.55
N GLY A 479 -5.50 2.82 -8.50
CA GLY A 479 -5.13 1.59 -9.21
C GLY A 479 -4.68 0.47 -8.26
N ALA A 480 -3.90 0.81 -7.23
CA ALA A 480 -3.48 -0.13 -6.20
C ALA A 480 -4.65 -0.65 -5.35
N ILE A 481 -5.62 0.20 -5.01
CA ILE A 481 -6.84 -0.21 -4.30
C ILE A 481 -7.65 -1.16 -5.16
N ARG A 482 -7.90 -0.83 -6.43
CA ARG A 482 -8.64 -1.70 -7.37
C ARG A 482 -7.94 -3.05 -7.55
N ALA A 483 -6.61 -3.07 -7.62
CA ALA A 483 -5.83 -4.30 -7.74
C ALA A 483 -5.98 -5.26 -6.53
N HIS A 484 -6.27 -4.73 -5.33
CA HIS A 484 -6.55 -5.56 -4.15
C HIS A 484 -7.86 -6.34 -4.27
N GLY A 485 -8.81 -5.89 -5.10
CA GLY A 485 -10.06 -6.58 -5.37
C GLY A 485 -9.96 -7.71 -6.40
N LEU A 486 -8.78 -7.95 -6.99
CA LEU A 486 -8.54 -8.94 -8.04
C LEU A 486 -9.48 -8.75 -9.24
N SER A 487 -10.54 -9.55 -9.34
CA SER A 487 -11.57 -9.43 -10.37
C SER A 487 -12.58 -8.31 -10.07
N ASN A 488 -12.79 -7.97 -8.78
CA ASN A 488 -13.65 -6.86 -8.40
C ASN A 488 -12.85 -5.55 -8.41
N ILE A 489 -12.85 -4.86 -9.55
CA ILE A 489 -12.16 -3.59 -9.73
C ILE A 489 -12.91 -2.38 -9.15
N MET A 490 -14.13 -2.56 -8.64
CA MET A 490 -14.94 -1.50 -8.03
C MET A 490 -15.24 -1.87 -6.57
N PRO A 491 -14.38 -1.47 -5.62
CA PRO A 491 -14.53 -1.88 -4.23
C PRO A 491 -15.79 -1.27 -3.59
N THR A 492 -16.41 -1.95 -2.63
CA THR A 492 -17.36 -1.32 -1.69
C THR A 492 -16.63 -0.39 -0.72
N ALA A 493 -17.36 0.39 0.07
CA ALA A 493 -16.74 1.24 1.11
C ALA A 493 -15.90 0.43 2.11
N ALA A 494 -16.38 -0.74 2.59
CA ALA A 494 -15.61 -1.58 3.49
C ALA A 494 -14.37 -2.19 2.81
N ALA A 495 -14.50 -2.62 1.54
CA ALA A 495 -13.38 -3.11 0.75
C ALA A 495 -12.33 -2.01 0.51
N PHE A 496 -12.76 -0.77 0.26
CA PHE A 496 -11.89 0.40 0.15
C PHE A 496 -11.10 0.62 1.44
N GLN A 497 -11.77 0.65 2.60
CA GLN A 497 -11.09 0.84 3.89
C GLN A 497 -10.06 -0.27 4.16
N ALA A 498 -10.42 -1.53 3.87
CA ALA A 498 -9.52 -2.66 4.01
C ALA A 498 -8.29 -2.56 3.09
N ALA A 499 -8.47 -2.10 1.85
CA ALA A 499 -7.39 -1.86 0.89
C ALA A 499 -6.52 -0.65 1.27
N TYR A 500 -7.12 0.46 1.67
CA TYR A 500 -6.45 1.66 2.17
C TYR A 500 -5.50 1.31 3.33
N LYS A 501 -6.03 0.58 4.32
CA LYS A 501 -5.28 0.06 5.47
C LYS A 501 -4.13 -0.85 5.04
N THR A 502 -4.38 -1.72 4.06
CA THR A 502 -3.38 -2.63 3.51
C THR A 502 -2.23 -1.88 2.83
N LEU A 503 -2.55 -0.87 2.02
CA LEU A 503 -1.56 -0.06 1.32
C LEU A 503 -0.73 0.76 2.31
N MET A 504 -1.33 1.28 3.37
CA MET A 504 -0.62 1.94 4.46
C MET A 504 0.40 1.03 5.17
N VAL A 505 0.11 -0.27 5.34
CA VAL A 505 1.05 -1.25 5.90
C VAL A 505 2.21 -1.54 4.94
N ASN A 506 1.94 -1.56 3.64
CA ASN A 506 2.92 -1.91 2.62
C ASN A 506 3.71 -0.72 2.07
N ASN A 507 3.73 0.42 2.77
CA ASN A 507 4.30 1.68 2.28
C ASN A 507 3.80 2.05 0.87
N MET A 508 2.51 1.82 0.61
CA MET A 508 1.84 2.08 -0.66
C MET A 508 2.40 1.28 -1.84
N SER A 509 3.10 0.17 -1.55
CA SER A 509 3.64 -0.73 -2.56
C SER A 509 2.65 -1.83 -2.88
N SER A 510 2.15 -1.84 -4.12
CA SER A 510 1.40 -2.96 -4.70
C SER A 510 2.01 -3.35 -6.05
N ALA A 511 1.62 -4.51 -6.58
CA ALA A 511 1.91 -4.84 -7.96
C ALA A 511 1.20 -3.81 -8.86
N HIS A 512 1.97 -3.14 -9.72
CA HIS A 512 1.40 -2.20 -10.67
C HIS A 512 0.48 -2.96 -11.62
N SER A 513 -0.76 -2.49 -11.80
CA SER A 513 -1.71 -3.16 -12.67
C SER A 513 -1.20 -3.19 -14.12
N VAL A 514 -1.37 -4.33 -14.78
CA VAL A 514 -1.07 -4.49 -16.21
C VAL A 514 -2.06 -3.64 -16.99
N GLY A 515 -1.59 -2.57 -17.61
CA GLY A 515 -2.44 -1.63 -18.36
C GLY A 515 -2.98 -0.44 -17.56
N ALA A 516 -2.37 -0.07 -16.44
CA ALA A 516 -2.73 1.14 -15.69
C ALA A 516 -2.58 2.42 -16.54
N ASN A 517 -3.37 3.44 -16.22
CA ASN A 517 -3.43 4.69 -16.97
C ASN A 517 -2.23 5.62 -16.71
N CYS A 518 -1.67 5.56 -15.50
CA CYS A 518 -0.50 6.34 -15.07
C CYS A 518 0.78 5.50 -15.07
N GLU A 519 1.91 6.19 -15.17
CA GLU A 519 3.23 5.58 -15.00
C GLU A 519 3.53 5.32 -13.52
N ARG A 520 4.33 4.29 -13.24
CA ARG A 520 4.75 3.94 -11.88
C ARG A 520 5.54 5.10 -11.25
N ASP A 521 5.02 5.68 -10.17
CA ASP A 521 5.77 6.65 -9.39
C ASP A 521 6.85 5.98 -8.51
N LYS A 522 7.93 6.72 -8.25
CA LYS A 522 9.07 6.28 -7.42
C LYS A 522 8.98 6.82 -5.98
N ASN A 523 7.81 7.27 -5.53
CA ASN A 523 7.63 7.91 -4.22
C ASN A 523 7.53 6.85 -3.11
N LYS A 524 8.01 7.20 -1.91
CA LYS A 524 7.88 6.36 -0.71
C LYS A 524 6.88 6.97 0.26
N CYS A 525 6.22 6.12 1.04
CA CYS A 525 5.33 6.56 2.11
C CYS A 525 6.11 7.33 3.19
N LEU A 526 5.59 8.47 3.66
CA LEU A 526 6.18 9.17 4.81
C LEU A 526 6.01 8.38 6.10
N GLN A 527 5.07 7.46 6.18
CA GLN A 527 4.93 6.60 7.34
C GLN A 527 4.74 5.16 6.97
N ASN A 528 5.21 4.30 7.87
CA ASN A 528 4.87 2.91 7.87
C ASN A 528 4.02 2.63 9.11
N LEU A 529 2.95 1.87 8.92
CA LEU A 529 1.99 1.48 9.95
C LEU A 529 2.61 0.72 11.14
N LYS A 530 3.88 0.31 11.01
CA LYS A 530 4.72 -0.14 12.13
C LYS A 530 4.61 0.78 13.35
N ASN A 531 4.68 2.09 13.15
CA ASN A 531 4.76 3.03 14.26
C ASN A 531 3.40 3.16 14.99
N MET A 532 2.28 3.15 14.23
CA MET A 532 0.92 3.21 14.83
C MET A 532 0.58 1.99 15.69
N ILE A 533 1.27 0.86 15.50
CA ILE A 533 1.07 -0.35 16.32
C ILE A 533 1.93 -0.31 17.60
N GLU A 534 3.05 0.42 17.59
CA GLU A 534 4.00 0.46 18.71
C GLU A 534 3.49 1.31 19.89
N GLU A 535 2.74 2.39 19.63
CA GLU A 535 2.27 3.33 20.67
C GLU A 535 1.18 2.80 21.62
N GLU A 536 0.40 1.76 21.23
CA GLU A 536 -0.51 1.09 22.18
C GLU A 536 0.22 0.48 23.39
N LYS A 537 1.55 0.32 23.31
CA LYS A 537 2.36 -0.12 24.45
C LYS A 537 2.73 1.02 25.39
N GLU A 538 3.01 2.22 24.90
CA GLU A 538 3.41 3.35 25.75
C GLU A 538 2.23 3.84 26.60
N GLU A 539 1.01 3.88 26.05
CA GLU A 539 -0.19 4.21 26.82
C GLU A 539 -0.58 3.11 27.84
N LYS A 540 -0.10 1.87 27.65
CA LYS A 540 -0.31 0.74 28.58
C LYS A 540 0.89 0.43 29.48
N GLN A 541 1.98 1.19 29.39
CA GLN A 541 3.19 1.02 30.20
C GLN A 541 3.56 2.32 30.92
N LYS A 542 2.68 2.76 31.83
CA LYS A 542 3.16 3.17 33.16
C LYS A 542 2.90 2.03 34.13
N GLU A 543 3.36 0.83 33.80
CA GLU A 543 3.66 -0.16 34.83
C GLU A 543 5.00 0.25 35.42
N HIS A 544 4.99 0.59 36.70
CA HIS A 544 6.20 0.87 37.49
C HIS A 544 7.19 -0.29 37.27
N GLU A 545 8.36 0.02 36.71
CA GLU A 545 9.44 -0.95 36.62
C GLU A 545 9.97 -1.14 38.05
N LEU A 546 9.44 -2.14 38.76
CA LEU A 546 9.89 -2.50 40.11
C LEU A 546 11.39 -2.81 40.04
N THR A 547 12.20 -1.94 40.63
CA THR A 547 13.63 -2.15 40.79
C THR A 547 13.88 -3.12 41.95
N MET A 548 15.08 -3.72 42.03
CA MET A 548 15.45 -4.60 43.14
C MET A 548 15.46 -3.89 44.50
N GLU A 549 15.46 -2.56 44.52
CA GLU A 549 15.36 -1.74 45.73
C GLU A 549 13.91 -1.66 46.23
N ASP A 550 12.92 -1.66 45.34
CA ASP A 550 11.49 -1.60 45.70
C ASP A 550 10.94 -2.90 46.31
N LEU A 551 11.64 -4.02 46.11
CA LEU A 551 11.29 -5.33 46.67
C LEU A 551 11.95 -5.60 48.04
N ASN A 552 12.73 -4.64 48.56
CA ASN A 552 13.47 -4.82 49.80
C ASN A 552 12.65 -4.48 51.05
N ILE A 553 11.45 -5.06 51.17
CA ILE A 553 10.70 -5.02 52.43
C ILE A 553 11.47 -5.87 53.43
N ARG A 554 12.14 -5.20 54.38
CA ARG A 554 12.81 -5.89 55.49
C ARG A 554 11.77 -6.74 56.22
N ARG A 555 12.09 -8.03 56.34
CA ARG A 555 11.25 -9.12 56.87
C ARG A 555 10.66 -8.89 58.26
N ASN A 556 11.12 -7.87 58.99
CA ASN A 556 10.79 -7.65 60.40
C ASN A 556 9.53 -6.80 60.62
N ASP A 557 9.11 -5.95 59.67
CA ASP A 557 8.03 -4.99 59.94
C ASP A 557 6.61 -5.57 59.73
N ILE A 558 6.48 -6.76 59.13
CA ILE A 558 5.17 -7.39 58.87
C ILE A 558 4.69 -8.25 60.05
N LEU A 559 5.58 -8.60 60.98
CA LEU A 559 5.30 -9.62 62.00
C LEU A 559 4.96 -9.08 63.40
N THR A 560 4.96 -7.76 63.63
CA THR A 560 4.89 -7.23 65.01
C THR A 560 3.89 -6.11 65.33
N SER A 561 3.01 -5.66 64.44
CA SER A 561 1.96 -4.67 64.80
C SER A 561 0.53 -5.17 64.56
N ASN A 562 -0.31 -5.03 65.59
CA ASN A 562 -1.74 -5.36 65.61
C ASN A 562 -2.61 -4.10 65.39
N SER A 563 -2.23 -3.19 64.48
CA SER A 563 -3.04 -2.01 64.21
C SER A 563 -4.12 -2.28 63.14
N PRO A 564 -5.31 -1.66 63.21
CA PRO A 564 -6.37 -1.82 62.20
C PRO A 564 -5.96 -1.41 60.78
N GLN A 565 -5.03 -0.46 60.62
CA GLN A 565 -4.49 -0.04 59.31
C GLN A 565 -3.69 -1.16 58.61
N ASP A 566 -3.14 -2.11 59.37
CA ASP A 566 -2.43 -3.28 58.83
C ASP A 566 -3.39 -4.33 58.25
N VAL A 567 -4.64 -4.36 58.70
CA VAL A 567 -5.69 -5.25 58.18
C VAL A 567 -6.13 -4.77 56.80
N GLU A 568 -6.29 -3.46 56.60
CA GLU A 568 -6.60 -2.88 55.29
C GLU A 568 -5.46 -3.08 54.29
N ARG A 569 -4.19 -2.96 54.72
CA ARG A 569 -3.03 -3.31 53.88
C ARG A 569 -3.00 -4.79 53.51
N ARG A 570 -3.31 -5.72 54.44
CA ARG A 570 -3.41 -7.16 54.13
C ARG A 570 -4.59 -7.47 53.20
N ALA A 571 -5.71 -6.78 53.33
CA ALA A 571 -6.86 -6.91 52.44
C ALA A 571 -6.53 -6.40 51.02
N ALA A 572 -5.83 -5.28 50.90
CA ALA A 572 -5.36 -4.75 49.62
C ALA A 572 -4.35 -5.69 48.93
N VAL A 573 -3.40 -6.25 49.69
CA VAL A 573 -2.45 -7.26 49.17
C VAL A 573 -3.19 -8.56 48.79
N GLY A 574 -4.20 -8.98 49.56
CA GLY A 574 -5.09 -10.10 49.24
C GLY A 574 -5.92 -9.88 47.97
N TYR A 575 -6.43 -8.67 47.76
CA TYR A 575 -7.19 -8.28 46.59
C TYR A 575 -6.30 -8.22 45.33
N CYS A 576 -5.13 -7.59 45.42
CA CYS A 576 -4.16 -7.51 44.33
C CYS A 576 -3.61 -8.90 43.94
N SER A 577 -3.32 -9.75 44.93
CA SER A 577 -2.89 -11.13 44.69
C SER A 577 -4.02 -12.02 44.15
N GLY A 578 -5.26 -11.80 44.57
CA GLY A 578 -6.46 -12.43 44.02
C GLY A 578 -6.74 -12.03 42.56
N TRP A 579 -6.58 -10.75 42.22
CA TRP A 579 -6.73 -10.22 40.86
C TRP A 579 -5.62 -10.74 39.92
N LEU A 580 -4.37 -10.81 40.40
CA LEU A 580 -3.24 -11.46 39.69
C LEU A 580 -3.49 -12.95 39.46
N HIS A 581 -4.05 -13.67 40.45
CA HIS A 581 -4.38 -15.08 40.31
C HIS A 581 -5.55 -15.33 39.34
N ARG A 582 -6.58 -14.47 39.37
CA ARG A 582 -7.73 -14.52 38.44
C ARG A 582 -7.30 -14.19 37.00
N SER A 583 -6.39 -13.23 36.85
CA SER A 583 -5.75 -12.90 35.58
C SER A 583 -4.83 -14.02 35.08
N SER A 584 -4.16 -14.78 35.96
CA SER A 584 -3.37 -15.95 35.55
C SER A 584 -4.22 -17.15 35.13
N ARG A 585 -5.42 -17.34 35.72
CA ARG A 585 -6.37 -18.41 35.34
C ARG A 585 -7.01 -18.20 33.96
N ARG A 586 -7.20 -16.95 33.50
CA ARG A 586 -7.67 -16.67 32.11
C ARG A 586 -6.68 -17.11 31.02
N TYR A 587 -5.45 -17.48 31.38
CA TYR A 587 -4.40 -17.95 30.46
C TYR A 587 -4.06 -19.45 30.58
N GLN A 588 -4.84 -20.23 31.34
CA GLN A 588 -4.71 -21.69 31.40
C GLN A 588 -6.03 -22.37 31.02
N VAL A 589 -6.09 -22.91 29.81
CA VAL A 589 -7.00 -24.02 29.45
C VAL A 589 -6.10 -25.17 28.98
N ASP A 590 -6.22 -26.26 29.73
CA ASP A 590 -5.90 -27.67 29.47
C ASP A 590 -4.48 -28.08 29.04
N VAL A 591 -3.70 -28.55 30.03
CA VAL A 591 -2.56 -29.46 29.84
C VAL A 591 -2.66 -30.56 30.89
N GLU A 592 -3.69 -31.39 30.83
CA GLU A 592 -3.79 -32.56 31.72
C GLU A 592 -4.45 -33.80 31.09
N VAL A 593 -4.42 -33.95 29.75
CA VAL A 593 -4.86 -35.19 29.07
C VAL A 593 -3.77 -35.83 28.18
N ASP A 594 -2.79 -35.08 27.67
CA ASP A 594 -1.77 -35.64 26.75
C ASP A 594 -0.53 -36.27 27.43
N ARG A 595 -0.59 -36.60 28.74
CA ARG A 595 0.53 -37.22 29.46
C ARG A 595 0.41 -38.73 29.72
N LEU A 596 -0.65 -39.37 29.25
CA LEU A 596 -0.86 -40.82 29.45
C LEU A 596 -0.81 -41.67 28.17
N MET A 597 -0.53 -41.09 26.99
CA MET A 597 -0.38 -41.85 25.74
C MET A 597 0.78 -41.30 24.91
N ALA A 598 2.02 -41.69 25.24
CA ALA A 598 3.20 -41.64 24.35
C ALA A 598 4.41 -42.26 25.08
N ILE A 599 4.28 -43.53 25.47
CA ILE A 599 5.39 -44.46 25.61
C ILE A 599 5.34 -45.30 24.32
N GLU A 600 6.51 -45.60 23.77
CA GLU A 600 6.82 -46.22 22.47
C GLU A 600 7.14 -45.23 21.33
N GLU A 601 8.07 -45.64 20.47
CA GLU A 601 8.72 -44.92 19.37
C GLU A 601 9.87 -43.95 19.70
N LYS A 602 11.02 -44.48 20.15
CA LYS A 602 12.35 -43.92 19.79
C LYS A 602 13.43 -45.01 19.68
N GLN A 603 13.32 -45.86 18.67
CA GLN A 603 14.46 -46.50 17.99
C GLN A 603 14.33 -46.12 16.51
N GLY A 604 15.37 -45.51 15.92
CA GLY A 604 15.38 -45.22 14.48
C GLY A 604 16.17 -43.98 14.03
N VAL A 605 16.42 -43.00 14.90
CA VAL A 605 17.09 -41.74 14.46
C VAL A 605 18.60 -41.93 14.23
N ALA A 606 19.25 -42.82 14.97
CA ALA A 606 20.69 -43.09 14.83
C ALA A 606 20.99 -43.89 13.54
N GLU A 607 20.18 -44.89 13.21
CA GLU A 607 20.33 -45.72 12.01
C GLU A 607 20.05 -44.93 10.72
N LEU A 608 19.08 -44.01 10.75
CA LEU A 608 18.81 -43.06 9.67
C LEU A 608 19.99 -42.12 9.38
N LEU A 609 20.69 -41.67 10.43
CA LEU A 609 21.86 -40.79 10.28
C LEU A 609 23.10 -41.54 9.78
N THR A 610 23.28 -42.80 10.17
CA THR A 610 24.36 -43.67 9.65
C THR A 610 24.12 -44.07 8.19
N ALA A 611 22.87 -44.34 7.80
CA ALA A 611 22.51 -44.58 6.41
C ALA A 611 22.72 -43.33 5.53
N TRP A 612 22.46 -42.14 6.07
CA TRP A 612 22.68 -40.86 5.38
C TRP A 612 24.17 -40.54 5.21
N ALA A 613 25.00 -40.86 6.19
CA ALA A 613 26.45 -40.70 6.12
C ALA A 613 27.10 -41.62 5.07
N ASN A 614 26.60 -42.85 4.93
CA ASN A 614 27.11 -43.84 3.97
C ASN A 614 26.64 -43.59 2.53
N ALA A 615 25.61 -42.77 2.31
CA ALA A 615 25.07 -42.43 0.98
C ALA A 615 25.88 -41.32 0.25
N LEU A 616 26.80 -40.63 0.94
CA LEU A 616 27.59 -39.54 0.38
C LEU A 616 28.91 -40.05 -0.23
N LYS A 617 28.89 -40.39 -1.53
CA LYS A 617 30.12 -40.68 -2.31
C LYS A 617 30.91 -39.40 -2.64
N PRO A 618 32.25 -39.48 -2.76
CA PRO A 618 33.14 -38.32 -2.65
C PRO A 618 33.32 -37.57 -3.97
N LYS A 619 33.05 -36.26 -3.97
CA LYS A 619 33.72 -35.27 -4.84
C LYS A 619 33.84 -33.92 -4.12
N GLY A 620 35.04 -33.57 -3.69
CA GLY A 620 35.45 -32.20 -3.34
C GLY A 620 35.38 -31.79 -1.86
N ASP A 621 36.12 -30.71 -1.54
CA ASP A 621 36.42 -30.19 -0.19
C ASP A 621 35.21 -29.82 0.69
N LEU A 622 34.00 -29.74 0.13
CA LEU A 622 32.77 -29.58 0.93
C LEU A 622 32.42 -30.84 1.75
N ALA A 623 32.89 -32.01 1.31
CA ALA A 623 32.64 -33.29 1.98
C ALA A 623 33.48 -33.49 3.24
N ALA A 624 34.63 -32.80 3.37
CA ALA A 624 35.47 -32.83 4.57
C ALA A 624 34.81 -32.04 5.73
N ALA A 625 34.32 -30.83 5.44
CA ALA A 625 33.61 -29.99 6.40
C ALA A 625 32.29 -30.63 6.89
N ALA A 626 31.59 -31.35 6.00
CA ALA A 626 30.40 -32.12 6.38
C ALA A 626 30.73 -33.35 7.25
N ARG A 627 31.88 -34.00 7.02
CA ARG A 627 32.36 -35.12 7.83
C ARG A 627 32.76 -34.66 9.23
N ASP A 628 33.43 -33.52 9.34
CA ASP A 628 33.82 -32.93 10.63
C ASP A 628 32.59 -32.52 11.45
N GLY A 629 31.57 -31.94 10.80
CA GLY A 629 30.29 -31.63 11.45
C GLY A 629 29.54 -32.87 11.95
N VAL A 630 29.59 -33.98 11.20
CA VAL A 630 28.97 -35.25 11.60
C VAL A 630 29.77 -35.96 12.70
N ASN A 631 31.11 -35.91 12.65
CA ASN A 631 31.97 -36.46 13.70
C ASN A 631 31.78 -35.74 15.04
N ILE A 632 31.62 -34.41 15.03
CA ILE A 632 31.28 -33.62 16.22
C ILE A 632 29.91 -34.03 16.80
N LEU A 633 28.93 -34.32 15.95
CA LEU A 633 27.59 -34.77 16.38
C LEU A 633 27.61 -36.21 16.93
N ILE A 634 28.47 -37.09 16.41
CA ILE A 634 28.72 -38.44 16.93
C ILE A 634 29.42 -38.36 18.29
N GLU A 635 30.38 -37.46 18.46
CA GLU A 635 31.11 -37.27 19.71
C GLU A 635 30.22 -36.70 20.83
N ILE A 636 29.32 -35.77 20.49
CA ILE A 636 28.26 -35.27 21.38
C ILE A 636 27.27 -36.39 21.75
N ALA A 637 26.87 -37.24 20.79
CA ALA A 637 25.99 -38.38 21.04
C ALA A 637 26.64 -39.47 21.91
N GLN A 638 27.94 -39.73 21.72
CA GLN A 638 28.72 -40.67 22.53
C GLN A 638 28.92 -40.15 23.97
N GLN A 639 29.17 -38.84 24.15
CA GLN A 639 29.22 -38.21 25.47
C GLN A 639 27.88 -38.28 26.23
N LEU A 640 26.76 -38.19 25.51
CA LEU A 640 25.42 -38.35 26.10
C LEU A 640 25.10 -39.81 26.46
N SER A 641 25.62 -40.78 25.69
CA SER A 641 25.44 -42.22 25.95
C SER A 641 26.22 -42.75 27.15
N ARG A 642 27.39 -42.15 27.48
CA ARG A 642 28.23 -42.57 28.63
C ARG A 642 27.59 -42.30 30.00
N ASN A 643 26.51 -41.51 30.05
CA ASN A 643 25.81 -41.13 31.29
C ASN A 643 24.63 -42.02 31.68
N THR A 644 24.33 -43.10 30.94
CA THR A 644 23.22 -44.01 31.27
C THR A 644 23.64 -45.47 31.08
N LYS A 645 23.79 -46.21 32.20
CA LYS A 645 24.03 -47.66 32.24
C LYS A 645 22.75 -48.44 31.91
N LEU A 646 22.94 -49.63 31.28
CA LEU A 646 22.05 -50.81 31.10
C LEU A 646 21.12 -50.79 29.87
N ARG A 647 20.73 -51.93 29.28
CA ARG A 647 21.37 -53.18 28.78
C ARG A 647 20.29 -53.85 27.89
N ALA A 648 20.70 -54.61 26.88
CA ALA A 648 19.96 -55.21 25.76
C ALA A 648 18.82 -56.23 26.04
N SER A 649 17.93 -56.43 25.05
CA SER A 649 17.44 -57.73 24.51
C SER A 649 16.55 -57.53 23.24
N ARG A 650 17.06 -57.79 22.00
CA ARG A 650 16.85 -58.94 21.04
C ARG A 650 15.72 -58.74 19.98
N PRO A 651 15.79 -59.38 18.78
CA PRO A 651 15.74 -58.68 17.47
C PRO A 651 14.49 -58.92 16.60
N ILE A 652 14.25 -58.06 15.60
CA ILE A 652 13.32 -58.30 14.47
C ILE A 652 14.07 -58.16 13.14
N THR A 653 13.81 -59.10 12.24
CA THR A 653 14.45 -59.32 10.95
C THR A 653 13.70 -58.57 9.84
N ILE A 654 14.40 -57.82 8.98
CA ILE A 654 13.84 -57.28 7.74
C ILE A 654 14.62 -57.89 6.57
N VAL A 655 13.89 -58.60 5.70
CA VAL A 655 14.38 -59.07 4.39
C VAL A 655 14.25 -57.92 3.41
N THR A 656 15.32 -57.59 2.68
CA THR A 656 15.26 -56.70 1.51
C THR A 656 15.64 -57.51 0.28
N SER A 657 14.88 -57.38 -0.80
CA SER A 657 15.34 -57.79 -2.13
C SER A 657 15.29 -56.59 -3.08
N TYR A 658 16.43 -56.37 -3.73
CA TYR A 658 16.69 -55.34 -4.72
C TYR A 658 15.90 -55.58 -6.02
N GLY A 659 15.34 -54.50 -6.57
CA GLY A 659 14.97 -54.42 -7.99
C GLY A 659 13.48 -54.25 -8.27
N SER A 660 13.14 -53.15 -8.97
CA SER A 660 11.84 -52.85 -9.61
C SER A 660 10.65 -52.44 -8.72
N ARG A 661 10.41 -51.12 -8.71
CA ARG A 661 9.11 -50.40 -8.69
C ARG A 661 7.88 -51.15 -8.14
N CYS A 662 7.72 -51.16 -6.81
CA CYS A 662 6.47 -50.97 -6.04
C CYS A 662 6.78 -51.28 -4.56
N CYS A 663 6.44 -50.38 -3.62
CA CYS A 663 6.44 -50.71 -2.19
C CYS A 663 4.99 -50.87 -1.74
N CYS A 664 4.62 -52.08 -1.33
CA CYS A 664 3.42 -52.35 -0.54
C CYS A 664 3.83 -52.42 0.94
N ALA A 665 3.01 -51.89 1.84
CA ALA A 665 3.09 -52.14 3.27
C ALA A 665 1.76 -52.74 3.73
N VAL A 666 1.84 -53.77 4.59
CA VAL A 666 0.69 -54.34 5.29
C VAL A 666 0.86 -54.03 6.78
N VAL A 667 -0.11 -53.33 7.35
CA VAL A 667 -0.33 -53.21 8.80
C VAL A 667 -1.85 -53.22 8.99
N ASP A 668 -2.35 -54.12 9.85
CA ASP A 668 -3.78 -54.30 10.20
C ASP A 668 -4.75 -54.60 9.03
N ASP A 669 -4.46 -55.65 8.24
CA ASP A 669 -5.38 -56.26 7.25
C ASP A 669 -6.06 -55.33 6.20
N VAL A 670 -5.54 -54.12 5.97
CA VAL A 670 -6.05 -53.22 4.92
C VAL A 670 -4.95 -52.87 3.91
N MET A 671 -5.22 -53.14 2.63
CA MET A 671 -4.35 -52.84 1.49
C MET A 671 -4.82 -51.53 0.81
N ILE A 672 -3.94 -50.54 0.62
CA ILE A 672 -4.27 -49.26 -0.04
C ILE A 672 -3.30 -49.00 -1.21
N TYR A 673 -3.84 -48.73 -2.40
CA TYR A 673 -3.12 -48.31 -3.61
C TYR A 673 -3.30 -46.80 -3.85
N CYS A 674 -2.27 -46.12 -4.38
CA CYS A 674 -2.36 -44.73 -4.83
C CYS A 674 -2.01 -44.65 -6.33
N ASP A 675 -2.98 -44.22 -7.14
CA ASP A 675 -2.79 -43.83 -8.55
C ASP A 675 -2.34 -42.36 -8.66
N ASP A 676 -1.31 -42.13 -9.47
CA ASP A 676 -0.73 -40.82 -9.78
C ASP A 676 -1.43 -40.14 -10.98
N VAL A 677 -1.61 -38.82 -10.91
CA VAL A 677 -1.83 -37.94 -12.07
C VAL A 677 -0.72 -36.88 -12.12
N MET A 678 0.05 -36.87 -13.21
CA MET A 678 0.89 -35.75 -13.67
C MET A 678 0.65 -35.51 -15.18
N PRO A 679 0.76 -34.26 -15.67
CA PRO A 679 0.47 -33.90 -17.07
C PRO A 679 1.73 -33.92 -17.96
N GLU A 680 1.58 -34.35 -19.22
CA GLU A 680 2.61 -34.20 -20.27
C GLU A 680 2.15 -33.30 -21.43
N LEU A 681 3.13 -32.60 -21.99
CA LEU A 681 3.10 -31.82 -23.24
C LEU A 681 3.41 -32.75 -24.44
N SER A 682 2.62 -32.70 -25.54
CA SER A 682 3.13 -32.56 -26.93
C SER A 682 2.03 -32.60 -28.03
N SER A 683 2.21 -31.69 -29.00
CA SER A 683 1.90 -31.70 -30.45
C SER A 683 0.71 -32.43 -31.11
N ARG A 684 -0.02 -31.62 -31.92
CA ARG A 684 -0.54 -31.80 -33.30
C ARG A 684 -1.79 -32.69 -33.61
N SER A 685 -2.73 -32.01 -34.30
CA SER A 685 -3.55 -32.40 -35.47
C SER A 685 -5.02 -32.84 -35.27
N GLY A 686 -5.90 -32.31 -36.14
CA GLY A 686 -7.10 -33.00 -36.66
C GLY A 686 -8.48 -32.63 -36.07
N HIS A 687 -9.32 -31.96 -36.88
CA HIS A 687 -10.79 -31.77 -36.76
C HIS A 687 -11.62 -33.09 -36.73
N PRO A 688 -12.99 -33.09 -36.70
CA PRO A 688 -13.99 -32.32 -35.94
C PRO A 688 -15.07 -33.23 -35.22
N ALA A 689 -15.97 -32.60 -34.42
CA ALA A 689 -17.36 -32.92 -33.95
C ALA A 689 -18.03 -34.31 -34.23
N PRO A 690 -19.07 -34.82 -33.46
CA PRO A 690 -20.24 -34.04 -32.99
C PRO A 690 -21.03 -34.52 -31.72
N THR A 691 -22.06 -33.71 -31.43
CA THR A 691 -23.30 -33.80 -30.59
C THR A 691 -23.86 -35.12 -30.04
N SER A 692 -24.39 -35.08 -28.79
CA SER A 692 -25.76 -35.53 -28.35
C SER A 692 -25.91 -35.36 -26.82
N GLN A 693 -26.77 -34.48 -26.29
CA GLN A 693 -28.20 -34.64 -25.93
C GLN A 693 -28.58 -35.69 -24.85
N ARG A 694 -29.33 -35.19 -23.84
CA ARG A 694 -30.33 -35.86 -22.96
C ARG A 694 -29.78 -36.77 -21.85
N ARG A 695 -30.33 -36.82 -20.62
CA ARG A 695 -31.50 -36.21 -19.96
C ARG A 695 -31.43 -36.57 -18.46
N SER A 696 -31.90 -35.66 -17.60
CA SER A 696 -32.82 -35.86 -16.43
C SER A 696 -32.54 -37.00 -15.43
N SER A 697 -32.68 -36.87 -14.11
CA SER A 697 -33.69 -36.16 -13.30
C SER A 697 -33.47 -36.49 -11.82
N ARG A 698 -33.68 -35.50 -10.94
CA ARG A 698 -34.52 -35.52 -9.71
C ARG A 698 -34.17 -34.22 -8.94
N ARG A 699 -34.95 -33.14 -9.09
CA ARG A 699 -36.15 -32.74 -8.28
C ARG A 699 -35.84 -32.72 -6.77
N ASN A 700 -36.14 -31.69 -5.98
CA ASN A 700 -36.93 -30.47 -6.16
C ASN A 700 -36.66 -29.51 -4.97
N GLN A 701 -36.83 -28.20 -5.25
CA GLN A 701 -37.47 -27.13 -4.44
C GLN A 701 -37.11 -27.00 -2.95
N VAL A 702 -36.65 -25.80 -2.53
CA VAL A 702 -37.49 -24.77 -1.89
C VAL A 702 -36.80 -23.39 -2.06
N ASP A 703 -37.35 -22.56 -2.94
CA ASP A 703 -37.22 -21.10 -2.94
C ASP A 703 -38.50 -20.56 -2.29
N VAL A 704 -38.46 -20.15 -1.01
CA VAL A 704 -39.37 -19.17 -0.37
C VAL A 704 -38.70 -18.72 0.94
N GLU A 705 -37.82 -17.70 0.90
CA GLU A 705 -37.35 -17.07 2.15
C GLU A 705 -36.89 -15.62 1.94
N VAL A 706 -37.75 -14.77 1.34
CA VAL A 706 -37.52 -13.31 1.27
C VAL A 706 -38.69 -12.46 1.78
N ASP A 707 -39.86 -13.03 2.09
CA ASP A 707 -41.03 -12.26 2.58
C ASP A 707 -41.37 -12.44 4.07
N ARG A 708 -40.37 -12.70 4.94
CA ARG A 708 -40.63 -12.93 6.38
C ARG A 708 -39.79 -12.14 7.39
N VAL A 709 -39.15 -11.04 6.98
CA VAL A 709 -38.41 -10.14 7.90
C VAL A 709 -39.02 -8.72 7.99
N MET A 710 -40.15 -8.47 7.33
CA MET A 710 -40.89 -7.19 7.39
C MET A 710 -42.20 -7.28 8.22
N ALA A 711 -42.24 -8.10 9.28
CA ALA A 711 -43.46 -8.28 10.08
C ALA A 711 -43.26 -8.58 11.58
N ILE A 712 -42.13 -8.19 12.17
CA ILE A 712 -41.95 -8.25 13.64
C ILE A 712 -41.15 -7.02 14.09
N GLU A 713 -41.78 -5.83 14.03
CA GLU A 713 -41.43 -4.66 14.85
C GLU A 713 -42.50 -3.55 14.73
N GLU A 714 -43.79 -3.91 14.75
CA GLU A 714 -44.90 -2.94 14.74
C GLU A 714 -45.96 -3.18 15.84
N LYS A 715 -45.61 -3.91 16.91
CA LYS A 715 -46.43 -4.00 18.11
C LYS A 715 -45.59 -4.04 19.38
N GLN A 716 -45.13 -2.87 19.83
CA GLN A 716 -44.97 -2.51 21.25
C GLN A 716 -44.67 -1.01 21.38
N VAL A 717 -45.61 -0.17 20.94
CA VAL A 717 -45.78 1.21 21.43
C VAL A 717 -47.28 1.41 21.62
N GLU A 718 -47.78 0.91 22.73
CA GLU A 718 -49.03 1.34 23.39
C GLU A 718 -48.95 0.87 24.85
N ALA A 719 -48.18 1.63 25.65
CA ALA A 719 -48.27 1.83 27.09
C ALA A 719 -47.22 2.87 27.50
#